data_AF-A0A497YAC6-F1
#
_entry.id   AF-A0A497YAC6-F1
#
_cell.length_a   1.000
_cell.length_b   1.000
_cell.length_c   1.000
_cell.angle_alpha   90.00
_cell.angle_beta   90.00
_cell.angle_gamma   90.00
#
_symmetry.space_group_name_H-M   'P 1'
#
loop_
_entity.id
_entity.type
_entity.pdbx_description
1 polymer ?
#
loop_
_entity_poly.entity_id
_entity_poly.type
_entity_poly.pdbx_seq_one_letter_code
_entity_poly.pdbx_strand_id
1 'polypeptide(L)'
;MTKVTILRTDGTAVRLDDKFTELKFDTEGFLIGFTYDQSTYKYLQNIDFNIKDRGKSNRQGYYAEVKFQLYMASMYNAGYQSPPINFKPGFLKAFDFSEFEVKSKDEITVEITDFGAPFNYYYKEKKYTFFLENSEGANFLKKYKRAIFDENANLIGFKIDIPSNVPPQIVDQNLMNKPSGYFFEWNYGDNVDNWQISNTDKSTYKKIVTLAAHKTYFIIEDILRKIITSNSLGRIYGNSNSGTATDPDPNELDSLEILVFNLLWSWGEFYDPLADSEYIYKHGSVVSIQSASYLKPIYHEFNNYFQSLSQFYLTSFNELEVLKTLDDREKLEKLLYILPVSALKLVPYPLRILSLQTYIVNGRVSEEDEQHMVRLILSIENFRADNFLDFLLKRTNGTNINFEVIYKLLDDARIERYPVIEWFVDEQTNRKYYAYAVYKLWKVSKYNWNYFPTGTAHDAEEINDQSYFRINDQLYNENNILEFYVPKGVIQEGKFLELKDARKYFTEMQDIAIHITSRITGLKLSLNGNKLNDQNFSESNDLGYFHIYHPMTLTGYQTNFELEFPQESMVPAFLYHYAEEYDELVDFDAGIALAINVGLEIALFFATGGGSILNDLKYLKYITKLGQAIRGGILPPTELVTIWRAAEGVSQVVAVSASTISSYQGYLATKANDEATRAHHLAIQRWMIGLMFTSIGATIYARIRAVREADKILKIIENFPAGAHGVPQNIIDLLTTLRGKQVVLAANLEARLDAINANGIIDDVIAKFNQLDNNEKYLFFEDFGKLTEEGWVKLNQSANTKIDNWLLLKNNNIIEAKNLEVISSPSFVNGFLSYYGEFGTTLESINDVKRLKIIKEIAGDVNLFNKFKNNAGSFEAFIKYRIETNFIEKFQSLIKTENQTKLFDFLKRYGNTSDEGFRSIRDNPDDYIERLMKFQEATHHIDYFNVRRTEMLPPKFIDGSTGKPIRIHEVDNYIELELKVSKKLRASLEHEAGDLIDDTTDLSYDTMGVESNIEELFISGKQTYSKWLGRLGDKQNIKPKGFLGSIDAHFNKISNPKVGRPPLDYVAIDYKYFDNLSAAIGESNPNYFKDYIDNILTTHFSQYSDQIIKLNY
;
A
#
# COMPACT_ATOMS: atom_id res chain seq x y z
N MET A 1 -11.93 -56.66 26.15
CA MET A 1 -11.06 -55.93 27.09
C MET A 1 -11.64 -54.52 27.19
N THR A 2 -12.05 -54.06 28.36
CA THR A 2 -12.67 -52.73 28.50
C THR A 2 -11.61 -51.62 28.48
N LYS A 3 -11.75 -50.61 27.63
CA LYS A 3 -10.80 -49.48 27.51
C LYS A 3 -11.51 -48.15 27.79
N VAL A 4 -10.94 -47.33 28.67
CA VAL A 4 -11.42 -45.98 28.92
C VAL A 4 -10.76 -45.01 27.94
N THR A 5 -11.53 -44.07 27.39
CA THR A 5 -11.06 -43.09 26.41
C THR A 5 -11.74 -41.73 26.57
N ILE A 6 -11.25 -40.70 25.88
CA ILE A 6 -11.76 -39.32 25.92
C ILE A 6 -12.33 -38.94 24.55
N LEU A 7 -13.58 -38.48 24.52
CA LEU A 7 -14.27 -38.04 23.32
C LEU A 7 -13.81 -36.65 22.86
N ARG A 8 -13.70 -36.48 21.53
CA ARG A 8 -13.30 -35.22 20.88
C ARG A 8 -14.36 -34.11 21.00
N THR A 9 -15.64 -34.49 21.17
CA THR A 9 -16.79 -33.58 21.26
C THR A 9 -16.57 -32.51 22.33
N ASP A 10 -16.52 -32.92 23.59
CA ASP A 10 -16.44 -32.03 24.75
C ASP A 10 -15.43 -32.50 25.81
N GLY A 11 -14.67 -33.57 25.54
CA GLY A 11 -13.73 -34.14 26.50
C GLY A 11 -14.37 -35.07 27.53
N THR A 12 -15.59 -35.55 27.29
CA THR A 12 -16.21 -36.59 28.11
C THR A 12 -15.43 -37.90 28.00
N ALA A 13 -15.15 -38.55 29.13
CA ALA A 13 -14.55 -39.87 29.16
C ALA A 13 -15.62 -40.97 29.07
N VAL A 14 -15.33 -42.05 28.34
CA VAL A 14 -16.25 -43.18 28.10
C VAL A 14 -15.54 -44.52 28.19
N ARG A 15 -16.28 -45.57 28.54
CA ARG A 15 -15.80 -46.95 28.67
C ARG A 15 -16.23 -47.78 27.47
N LEU A 16 -15.29 -48.10 26.60
CA LEU A 16 -15.52 -48.94 25.44
C LEU A 16 -15.38 -50.42 25.82
N ASP A 17 -16.39 -51.23 25.50
CA ASP A 17 -16.36 -52.68 25.66
C ASP A 17 -15.67 -53.36 24.45
N ASP A 18 -15.74 -54.69 24.39
CA ASP A 18 -15.14 -55.51 23.34
C ASP A 18 -15.85 -55.43 21.98
N LYS A 19 -17.02 -54.79 21.90
CA LYS A 19 -17.70 -54.55 20.62
C LYS A 19 -17.08 -53.40 19.83
N PHE A 20 -16.28 -52.56 20.49
CA PHE A 20 -15.53 -51.51 19.84
C PHE A 20 -14.19 -52.06 19.34
N THR A 21 -14.01 -52.02 18.03
CA THR A 21 -12.76 -52.39 17.35
C THR A 21 -12.19 -51.20 16.59
N GLU A 22 -10.96 -51.32 16.09
CA GLU A 22 -10.35 -50.33 15.19
C GLU A 22 -10.35 -48.88 15.72
N LEU A 23 -10.05 -48.70 17.00
CA LEU A 23 -10.03 -47.40 17.65
C LEU A 23 -8.98 -46.48 17.00
N LYS A 24 -9.38 -45.27 16.61
CA LYS A 24 -8.53 -44.23 16.01
C LYS A 24 -8.50 -42.99 16.89
N PHE A 25 -7.31 -42.42 17.09
CA PHE A 25 -7.07 -41.25 17.94
C PHE A 25 -6.43 -40.11 17.16
N ASP A 26 -6.71 -38.85 17.55
CA ASP A 26 -5.96 -37.69 17.05
C ASP A 26 -4.61 -37.54 17.75
N THR A 27 -3.78 -36.59 17.30
CA THR A 27 -2.44 -36.35 17.86
C THR A 27 -2.45 -35.91 19.32
N GLU A 28 -3.59 -35.47 19.84
CA GLU A 28 -3.78 -35.02 21.23
C GLU A 28 -4.42 -36.12 22.10
N GLY A 29 -4.67 -37.31 21.54
CA GLY A 29 -5.18 -38.49 22.22
C GLY A 29 -6.71 -38.60 22.29
N PHE A 30 -7.47 -37.73 21.61
CA PHE A 30 -8.93 -37.85 21.57
C PHE A 30 -9.37 -38.94 20.61
N LEU A 31 -10.44 -39.67 20.95
CA LEU A 31 -11.05 -40.64 20.04
C LEU A 31 -11.62 -39.90 18.82
N ILE A 32 -11.27 -40.33 17.60
CA ILE A 32 -11.79 -39.76 16.35
C ILE A 32 -12.46 -40.79 15.44
N GLY A 33 -12.37 -42.08 15.76
CA GLY A 33 -13.10 -43.12 15.04
C GLY A 33 -13.00 -44.48 15.71
N PHE A 34 -13.91 -45.38 15.35
CA PHE A 34 -14.00 -46.74 15.86
C PHE A 34 -14.95 -47.55 14.98
N THR A 35 -14.90 -48.87 15.07
CA THR A 35 -15.92 -49.76 14.49
C THR A 35 -16.76 -50.34 15.64
N TYR A 36 -18.09 -50.25 15.53
CA TYR A 36 -19.04 -50.78 16.51
C TYR A 36 -20.13 -51.57 15.76
N ASP A 37 -20.33 -52.84 16.15
CA ASP A 37 -21.28 -53.75 15.49
C ASP A 37 -21.15 -53.72 13.94
N GLN A 38 -19.92 -53.91 13.45
CA GLN A 38 -19.55 -53.92 12.02
C GLN A 38 -19.74 -52.59 11.27
N SER A 39 -20.16 -51.53 11.96
CA SER A 39 -20.28 -50.19 11.38
C SER A 39 -19.12 -49.31 11.83
N THR A 40 -18.38 -48.74 10.88
CA THR A 40 -17.32 -47.77 11.17
C THR A 40 -17.91 -46.40 11.42
N TYR A 41 -17.53 -45.78 12.53
CA TYR A 41 -17.92 -44.44 12.95
C TYR A 41 -16.72 -43.51 12.95
N LYS A 42 -16.94 -42.26 12.52
CA LYS A 42 -15.93 -41.21 12.46
C LYS A 42 -16.45 -39.94 13.11
N TYR A 43 -15.58 -39.27 13.85
CA TYR A 43 -15.87 -37.95 14.39
C TYR A 43 -15.98 -36.93 13.26
N LEU A 44 -17.10 -36.22 13.22
CA LEU A 44 -17.39 -35.13 12.29
C LEU A 44 -17.77 -33.89 13.08
N GLN A 45 -17.40 -32.74 12.54
CA GLN A 45 -17.65 -31.41 13.08
C GLN A 45 -18.48 -30.58 12.09
N ASN A 46 -19.05 -29.46 12.56
CA ASN A 46 -19.97 -28.64 11.75
C ASN A 46 -19.44 -28.29 10.35
N ILE A 47 -18.14 -28.03 10.20
CA ILE A 47 -17.55 -27.67 8.90
C ILE A 47 -17.59 -28.81 7.88
N ASP A 48 -17.64 -30.06 8.34
CA ASP A 48 -17.70 -31.25 7.48
C ASP A 48 -19.08 -31.42 6.83
N PHE A 49 -20.10 -30.70 7.30
CA PHE A 49 -21.44 -30.71 6.73
C PHE A 49 -21.63 -29.56 5.74
N ASN A 50 -22.55 -29.73 4.79
CA ASN A 50 -22.95 -28.70 3.83
C ASN A 50 -23.38 -27.40 4.53
N ILE A 51 -23.01 -26.26 3.93
CA ILE A 51 -23.32 -24.90 4.42
C ILE A 51 -24.79 -24.75 4.84
N LYS A 52 -25.74 -25.23 4.03
CA LYS A 52 -27.20 -25.15 4.30
C LYS A 52 -27.62 -25.89 5.58
N ASP A 53 -26.77 -26.79 6.03
CA ASP A 53 -26.99 -27.71 7.13
C ASP A 53 -26.15 -27.37 8.38
N ARG A 54 -25.18 -26.43 8.27
CA ARG A 54 -24.29 -25.99 9.36
C ARG A 54 -25.03 -25.24 10.48
N GLY A 55 -26.19 -24.65 10.19
CA GLY A 55 -27.00 -23.89 11.16
C GLY A 55 -27.94 -24.74 12.04
N LYS A 56 -28.00 -26.07 11.84
CA LYS A 56 -28.84 -26.96 12.64
C LYS A 56 -28.11 -27.39 13.91
N SER A 57 -28.74 -27.25 15.07
CA SER A 57 -28.17 -27.64 16.38
C SER A 57 -27.77 -29.12 16.43
N ASN A 58 -26.64 -29.44 17.07
CA ASN A 58 -26.06 -30.79 17.28
C ASN A 58 -25.42 -31.51 16.06
N ARG A 59 -24.51 -30.87 15.32
CA ARG A 59 -23.73 -31.53 14.24
C ARG A 59 -22.24 -31.77 14.54
N GLN A 60 -21.86 -31.84 15.81
CA GLN A 60 -20.55 -32.38 16.22
C GLN A 60 -20.76 -33.73 16.91
N GLY A 61 -20.11 -34.79 16.43
CA GLY A 61 -20.30 -36.14 16.97
C GLY A 61 -19.74 -37.25 16.07
N TYR A 62 -20.00 -38.51 16.41
CA TYR A 62 -19.48 -39.66 15.68
C TYR A 62 -20.57 -40.24 14.78
N TYR A 63 -20.38 -40.22 13.47
CA TYR A 63 -21.37 -40.67 12.50
C TYR A 63 -20.88 -41.90 11.76
N ALA A 64 -21.80 -42.78 11.38
CA ALA A 64 -21.48 -43.95 10.56
C ALA A 64 -20.91 -43.50 9.20
N GLU A 65 -19.69 -43.92 8.89
CA GLU A 65 -18.90 -43.43 7.75
C GLU A 65 -19.63 -43.66 6.42
N VAL A 66 -20.18 -44.86 6.22
CA VAL A 66 -20.95 -45.21 5.01
C VAL A 66 -22.18 -44.30 4.85
N LYS A 67 -22.90 -44.00 5.94
CA LYS A 67 -24.07 -43.09 5.86
C LYS A 67 -23.65 -41.67 5.54
N PHE A 68 -22.52 -41.23 6.09
CA PHE A 68 -21.98 -39.90 5.79
C PHE A 68 -21.49 -39.79 4.34
N GLN A 69 -20.82 -40.81 3.80
CA GLN A 69 -20.44 -40.87 2.38
C GLN A 69 -21.67 -40.81 1.46
N LEU A 70 -22.73 -41.58 1.77
CA LEU A 70 -23.99 -41.51 1.01
C LEU A 70 -24.64 -40.12 1.08
N TYR A 71 -24.61 -39.49 2.26
CA TYR A 71 -25.05 -38.10 2.41
C TYR A 71 -24.27 -37.16 1.49
N MET A 72 -22.93 -37.25 1.48
CA MET A 72 -22.08 -36.41 0.62
C MET A 72 -22.31 -36.69 -0.87
N ALA A 73 -22.36 -37.97 -1.28
CA ALA A 73 -22.56 -38.37 -2.67
C ALA A 73 -23.90 -37.90 -3.25
N SER A 74 -24.96 -37.85 -2.44
CA SER A 74 -26.26 -37.30 -2.85
C SER A 74 -26.20 -35.81 -3.26
N MET A 75 -25.21 -35.08 -2.76
CA MET A 75 -25.08 -33.63 -2.96
C MET A 75 -24.40 -33.30 -4.27
N TYR A 76 -23.46 -34.14 -4.72
CA TYR A 76 -22.72 -33.96 -5.97
C TYR A 76 -23.50 -34.42 -7.21
N ASN A 77 -24.47 -35.33 -7.04
CA ASN A 77 -25.31 -35.83 -8.13
C ASN A 77 -26.44 -34.89 -8.58
N ALA A 78 -26.42 -33.60 -8.23
CA ALA A 78 -27.42 -32.64 -8.70
C ALA A 78 -27.36 -32.37 -10.23
N GLY A 79 -26.27 -32.78 -10.91
CA GLY A 79 -26.08 -32.63 -12.36
C GLY A 79 -26.32 -33.89 -13.21
N TYR A 80 -26.35 -35.09 -12.62
CA TYR A 80 -26.58 -36.34 -13.33
C TYR A 80 -27.89 -36.98 -12.85
N GLN A 81 -28.72 -37.45 -13.79
CA GLN A 81 -30.07 -37.99 -13.57
C GLN A 81 -30.11 -39.28 -12.72
N SER A 82 -29.74 -39.20 -11.45
CA SER A 82 -30.12 -40.19 -10.43
C SER A 82 -31.18 -39.60 -9.50
N PRO A 83 -32.20 -40.38 -9.13
CA PRO A 83 -33.33 -39.86 -8.37
C PRO A 83 -32.85 -39.27 -7.03
N PRO A 84 -33.41 -38.12 -6.60
CA PRO A 84 -33.03 -37.49 -5.35
C PRO A 84 -33.29 -38.48 -4.21
N ILE A 85 -32.22 -38.92 -3.55
CA ILE A 85 -32.34 -39.73 -2.33
C ILE A 85 -32.91 -38.79 -1.26
N ASN A 86 -34.22 -38.84 -1.08
CA ASN A 86 -34.92 -38.12 -0.03
C ASN A 86 -34.48 -38.71 1.32
N PHE A 87 -33.46 -38.11 1.94
CA PHE A 87 -33.06 -38.51 3.28
C PHE A 87 -34.13 -38.11 4.28
N LYS A 88 -34.78 -39.12 4.87
CA LYS A 88 -35.69 -38.92 5.99
C LYS A 88 -34.95 -38.23 7.15
N PRO A 89 -35.63 -37.37 7.93
CA PRO A 89 -35.08 -36.88 9.19
C PRO A 89 -34.54 -38.04 10.04
N GLY A 90 -33.27 -37.95 10.46
CA GLY A 90 -32.58 -39.02 11.22
C GLY A 90 -31.71 -39.97 10.39
N PHE A 91 -31.55 -39.76 9.08
CA PHE A 91 -30.61 -40.54 8.25
C PHE A 91 -29.18 -40.50 8.81
N LEU A 92 -28.71 -39.30 9.19
CA LEU A 92 -27.47 -39.10 9.94
C LEU A 92 -27.80 -38.88 11.41
N LYS A 93 -27.54 -39.89 12.24
CA LYS A 93 -27.62 -39.81 13.70
C LYS A 93 -26.23 -40.06 14.27
N ALA A 94 -25.78 -39.19 15.17
CA ALA A 94 -24.55 -39.41 15.91
C ALA A 94 -24.69 -40.63 16.83
N PHE A 95 -23.58 -41.34 17.02
CA PHE A 95 -23.48 -42.43 17.98
C PHE A 95 -23.72 -41.89 19.40
N ASP A 96 -24.53 -42.62 20.16
CA ASP A 96 -24.92 -42.24 21.51
C ASP A 96 -24.03 -42.98 22.51
N PHE A 97 -23.27 -42.22 23.30
CA PHE A 97 -22.36 -42.77 24.30
C PHE A 97 -22.97 -42.91 25.70
N SER A 98 -24.27 -42.61 25.88
CA SER A 98 -24.92 -42.63 27.19
C SER A 98 -24.91 -43.98 27.90
N GLU A 99 -24.76 -45.10 27.18
CA GLU A 99 -24.64 -46.43 27.79
C GLU A 99 -23.21 -46.79 28.24
N PHE A 100 -22.22 -45.94 27.94
CA PHE A 100 -20.78 -46.20 28.13
C PHE A 100 -20.14 -45.29 29.19
N GLU A 101 -20.89 -44.94 30.23
CA GLU A 101 -20.44 -44.05 31.29
C GLU A 101 -19.24 -44.63 32.09
N VAL A 102 -18.39 -43.74 32.56
CA VAL A 102 -17.25 -44.02 33.45
C VAL A 102 -17.47 -43.41 34.82
N LYS A 103 -16.72 -43.88 35.81
CA LYS A 103 -16.77 -43.37 37.18
C LYS A 103 -15.48 -42.65 37.53
N SER A 104 -15.53 -41.75 38.52
CA SER A 104 -14.30 -41.21 39.08
C SER A 104 -13.43 -42.33 39.65
N LYS A 105 -12.11 -42.15 39.55
CA LYS A 105 -11.07 -43.14 39.88
C LYS A 105 -10.97 -44.35 38.93
N ASP A 106 -11.70 -44.37 37.82
CA ASP A 106 -11.31 -45.27 36.72
C ASP A 106 -9.95 -44.83 36.16
N GLU A 107 -9.08 -45.79 35.86
CA GLU A 107 -7.79 -45.52 35.24
C GLU A 107 -7.97 -45.30 33.73
N ILE A 108 -7.27 -44.29 33.20
CA ILE A 108 -7.20 -44.02 31.77
C ILE A 108 -5.75 -43.92 31.33
N THR A 109 -5.48 -44.43 30.13
CA THR A 109 -4.20 -44.23 29.45
C THR A 109 -4.43 -43.45 28.16
N VAL A 110 -3.76 -42.31 28.05
CA VAL A 110 -3.81 -41.40 26.89
C VAL A 110 -2.46 -41.41 26.20
N GLU A 111 -2.46 -41.61 24.88
CA GLU A 111 -1.28 -41.55 24.03
C GLU A 111 -1.37 -40.26 23.20
N ILE A 112 -0.35 -39.39 23.30
CA ILE A 112 -0.27 -38.14 22.52
C ILE A 112 1.00 -38.12 21.69
N THR A 113 0.93 -37.46 20.53
CA THR A 113 2.07 -37.25 19.65
C THR A 113 2.82 -35.97 20.03
N ASP A 114 4.11 -36.09 20.32
CA ASP A 114 5.01 -34.98 20.64
C ASP A 114 5.96 -34.66 19.46
N PHE A 115 5.92 -33.41 19.05
CA PHE A 115 6.74 -32.85 17.96
C PHE A 115 7.96 -32.07 18.46
N GLY A 116 8.24 -32.12 19.75
CA GLY A 116 9.47 -31.57 20.33
C GLY A 116 10.76 -32.29 19.89
N ALA A 117 11.88 -31.79 20.43
CA ALA A 117 13.21 -32.31 20.15
C ALA A 117 13.38 -33.79 20.58
N PRO A 118 14.24 -34.57 19.90
CA PRO A 118 15.07 -34.22 18.75
C PRO A 118 14.23 -34.08 17.46
N PHE A 119 14.62 -33.13 16.62
CA PHE A 119 13.83 -32.75 15.45
C PHE A 119 14.06 -33.65 14.23
N ASN A 120 15.23 -34.26 14.11
CA ASN A 120 15.56 -35.23 13.07
C ASN A 120 14.86 -36.61 13.21
N TYR A 121 13.95 -36.76 14.18
CA TYR A 121 13.13 -37.97 14.34
C TYR A 121 11.66 -37.69 14.00
N TYR A 122 10.98 -38.68 13.42
CA TYR A 122 9.61 -38.60 12.91
C TYR A 122 8.60 -38.00 13.91
N TYR A 123 8.38 -38.63 15.07
CA TYR A 123 7.72 -38.03 16.24
C TYR A 123 7.98 -38.87 17.51
N LYS A 124 7.67 -38.31 18.68
CA LYS A 124 7.65 -39.05 19.95
C LYS A 124 6.23 -39.36 20.36
N GLU A 125 6.01 -40.51 20.97
CA GLU A 125 4.74 -40.82 21.62
C GLU A 125 4.91 -40.61 23.12
N LYS A 126 4.04 -39.81 23.72
CA LYS A 126 3.97 -39.65 25.18
C LYS A 126 2.72 -40.34 25.67
N LYS A 127 2.92 -41.34 26.52
CA LYS A 127 1.86 -42.12 27.15
C LYS A 127 1.68 -41.67 28.59
N TYR A 128 0.47 -41.26 28.93
CA TYR A 128 0.09 -40.80 30.25
C TYR A 128 -0.94 -41.74 30.83
N THR A 129 -0.70 -42.25 32.04
CA THR A 129 -1.67 -43.05 32.80
C THR A 129 -2.06 -42.30 34.06
N PHE A 130 -3.35 -42.03 34.23
CA PHE A 130 -3.88 -41.31 35.38
C PHE A 130 -5.31 -41.72 35.70
N PHE A 131 -5.82 -41.32 36.86
CA PHE A 131 -7.17 -41.60 37.31
C PHE A 131 -8.14 -40.48 36.94
N LEU A 132 -9.37 -40.83 36.57
CA LEU A 132 -10.42 -39.84 36.29
C LEU A 132 -10.85 -39.09 37.57
N GLU A 133 -11.04 -37.79 37.45
CA GLU A 133 -11.32 -36.85 38.54
C GLU A 133 -12.71 -36.24 38.39
N ASN A 134 -13.31 -35.82 39.50
CA ASN A 134 -14.48 -34.97 39.46
C ASN A 134 -14.07 -33.52 39.15
N SER A 135 -14.98 -32.75 38.56
CA SER A 135 -14.75 -31.32 38.38
C SER A 135 -14.67 -30.62 39.74
N GLU A 136 -13.82 -29.59 39.87
CA GLU A 136 -13.66 -28.85 41.12
C GLU A 136 -15.01 -28.33 41.64
N GLY A 137 -15.34 -28.68 42.89
CA GLY A 137 -16.59 -28.27 43.55
C GLY A 137 -17.87 -28.97 43.06
N ALA A 138 -17.77 -30.01 42.23
CA ALA A 138 -18.93 -30.67 41.63
C ALA A 138 -18.92 -32.21 41.75
N ASN A 139 -20.11 -32.81 41.72
CA ASN A 139 -20.31 -34.27 41.72
C ASN A 139 -20.28 -34.90 40.32
N PHE A 140 -20.06 -34.13 39.26
CA PHE A 140 -19.93 -34.64 37.90
C PHE A 140 -18.45 -34.83 37.53
N LEU A 141 -18.21 -35.81 36.64
CA LEU A 141 -16.89 -36.11 36.12
C LEU A 141 -16.32 -34.90 35.37
N LYS A 142 -15.03 -34.63 35.56
CA LYS A 142 -14.31 -33.58 34.84
C LYS A 142 -14.35 -33.85 33.34
N LYS A 143 -14.60 -32.80 32.54
CA LYS A 143 -14.39 -32.84 31.10
C LYS A 143 -12.93 -32.50 30.81
N TYR A 144 -12.28 -33.34 30.02
CA TYR A 144 -10.84 -33.28 29.80
C TYR A 144 -10.42 -32.48 28.56
N LYS A 145 -11.34 -31.78 27.89
CA LYS A 145 -11.01 -30.94 26.73
C LYS A 145 -10.63 -29.54 27.20
N ARG A 146 -9.39 -29.14 26.92
CA ARG A 146 -8.87 -27.80 27.23
C ARG A 146 -8.46 -27.08 25.96
N ALA A 147 -8.88 -25.82 25.82
CA ALA A 147 -8.47 -24.94 24.74
C ALA A 147 -6.98 -24.60 24.82
N ILE A 148 -6.32 -24.51 23.66
CA ILE A 148 -4.96 -24.03 23.50
C ILE A 148 -5.03 -22.67 22.82
N PHE A 149 -4.34 -21.69 23.40
CA PHE A 149 -4.21 -20.35 22.85
C PHE A 149 -2.76 -20.08 22.45
N ASP A 150 -2.55 -19.30 21.38
CA ASP A 150 -1.23 -18.76 21.03
C ASP A 150 -0.85 -17.57 21.92
N GLU A 151 0.31 -16.97 21.66
CA GLU A 151 0.82 -15.79 22.38
C GLU A 151 -0.10 -14.56 22.25
N ASN A 152 -0.96 -14.53 21.23
CA ASN A 152 -1.92 -13.46 20.95
C ASN A 152 -3.33 -13.80 21.46
N ALA A 153 -3.47 -14.84 22.28
CA ALA A 153 -4.75 -15.34 22.79
C ALA A 153 -5.75 -15.83 21.72
N ASN A 154 -5.28 -16.17 20.51
CA ASN A 154 -6.12 -16.84 19.52
C ASN A 154 -6.25 -18.33 19.84
N LEU A 155 -7.46 -18.87 19.72
CA LEU A 155 -7.70 -20.31 19.87
C LEU A 155 -7.02 -21.07 18.73
N ILE A 156 -5.92 -21.76 19.02
CA ILE A 156 -5.18 -22.57 18.03
C ILE A 156 -5.52 -24.05 18.08
N GLY A 157 -6.26 -24.52 19.11
CA GLY A 157 -6.71 -25.90 19.16
C GLY A 157 -7.23 -26.35 20.52
N PHE A 158 -7.30 -27.67 20.70
CA PHE A 158 -7.70 -28.32 21.95
C PHE A 158 -6.78 -29.48 22.26
N LYS A 159 -6.43 -29.63 23.54
CA LYS A 159 -5.66 -30.76 24.09
C LYS A 159 -6.37 -31.43 25.24
N ILE A 160 -5.95 -32.64 25.58
CA ILE A 160 -6.40 -33.33 26.79
C ILE A 160 -5.80 -32.62 28.03
N ASP A 161 -6.64 -32.36 29.04
CA ASP A 161 -6.25 -31.75 30.30
C ASP A 161 -5.65 -32.78 31.25
N ILE A 162 -4.42 -33.18 30.96
CA ILE A 162 -3.65 -34.15 31.76
C ILE A 162 -3.25 -33.48 33.09
N PRO A 163 -3.44 -34.15 34.25
CA PRO A 163 -2.97 -33.65 35.54
C PRO A 163 -1.46 -33.36 35.53
N SER A 164 -1.06 -32.22 36.07
CA SER A 164 0.31 -31.69 35.96
C SER A 164 1.38 -32.54 36.66
N ASN A 165 0.98 -33.41 37.59
CA ASN A 165 1.84 -34.30 38.36
C ASN A 165 2.08 -35.67 37.70
N VAL A 166 1.48 -35.95 36.54
CA VAL A 166 1.59 -37.25 35.86
C VAL A 166 2.76 -37.22 34.86
N PRO A 167 3.86 -37.96 35.11
CA PRO A 167 4.97 -38.00 34.17
C PRO A 167 4.61 -38.81 32.91
N PRO A 168 5.03 -38.38 31.71
CA PRO A 168 4.87 -39.18 30.51
C PRO A 168 5.86 -40.35 30.47
N GLN A 169 5.38 -41.53 30.06
CA GLN A 169 6.23 -42.56 29.49
C GLN A 169 6.49 -42.20 28.02
N ILE A 170 7.75 -42.00 27.65
CA ILE A 170 8.15 -41.63 26.29
C ILE A 170 8.48 -42.90 25.51
N VAL A 171 7.85 -43.07 24.35
CA VAL A 171 8.16 -44.12 23.38
C VAL A 171 8.60 -43.43 22.09
N ASP A 172 9.83 -43.67 21.66
CA ASP A 172 10.33 -43.14 20.39
C ASP A 172 9.77 -44.00 19.24
N GLN A 173 9.05 -43.36 18.31
CA GLN A 173 8.49 -44.02 17.14
C GLN A 173 9.46 -43.82 15.96
N ASN A 174 10.32 -44.81 15.71
CA ASN A 174 11.20 -44.78 14.56
C ASN A 174 10.50 -45.37 13.33
N LEU A 175 9.89 -44.50 12.53
CA LEU A 175 9.26 -44.86 11.25
C LEU A 175 10.17 -44.57 10.04
N MET A 176 11.46 -44.28 10.25
CA MET A 176 12.39 -43.87 9.18
C MET A 176 12.55 -44.94 8.09
N ASN A 177 12.42 -46.22 8.45
CA ASN A 177 12.49 -47.34 7.49
C ASN A 177 11.18 -47.62 6.73
N LYS A 178 10.22 -46.69 6.73
CA LYS A 178 8.97 -46.78 5.98
C LYS A 178 8.91 -45.67 4.94
N PRO A 179 8.13 -45.82 3.85
CA PRO A 179 7.92 -44.77 2.85
C PRO A 179 7.64 -43.39 3.44
N SER A 180 6.73 -43.31 4.41
CA SER A 180 6.40 -42.06 5.11
C SER A 180 7.60 -41.45 5.85
N GLY A 181 8.48 -42.30 6.40
CA GLY A 181 9.72 -41.91 7.06
C GLY A 181 10.72 -41.28 6.10
N TYR A 182 10.96 -41.89 4.95
CA TYR A 182 11.82 -41.35 3.90
C TYR A 182 11.31 -40.00 3.37
N PHE A 183 9.99 -39.89 3.17
CA PHE A 183 9.38 -38.62 2.81
C PHE A 183 9.66 -37.52 3.85
N PHE A 184 9.57 -37.84 5.14
CA PHE A 184 9.84 -36.90 6.23
C PHE A 184 11.33 -36.54 6.35
N GLU A 185 12.22 -37.53 6.23
CA GLU A 185 13.67 -37.35 6.29
C GLU A 185 14.12 -36.34 5.24
N TRP A 186 13.73 -36.59 3.98
CA TRP A 186 14.08 -35.75 2.86
C TRP A 186 13.55 -34.31 2.97
N ASN A 187 12.30 -34.15 3.38
CA ASN A 187 11.62 -32.85 3.41
C ASN A 187 11.87 -32.04 4.69
N TYR A 188 12.37 -32.66 5.76
CA TYR A 188 12.56 -32.01 7.06
C TYR A 188 13.74 -32.58 7.84
N GLY A 189 13.80 -33.90 8.03
CA GLY A 189 14.77 -34.57 8.91
C GLY A 189 16.23 -34.23 8.60
N ASP A 190 16.64 -34.31 7.34
CA ASP A 190 18.03 -34.06 6.89
C ASP A 190 18.43 -32.58 6.94
N ASN A 191 17.43 -31.69 6.89
CA ASN A 191 17.63 -30.27 6.70
C ASN A 191 17.48 -29.46 8.00
N VAL A 192 16.69 -29.95 8.96
CA VAL A 192 16.27 -29.18 10.14
C VAL A 192 17.41 -28.71 11.03
N ASP A 193 18.50 -29.49 11.11
CA ASP A 193 19.66 -29.13 11.91
C ASP A 193 20.41 -27.92 11.31
N ASN A 194 20.32 -27.72 10.00
CA ASN A 194 20.90 -26.59 9.28
C ASN A 194 20.00 -25.33 9.29
N TRP A 195 18.72 -25.45 9.71
CA TRP A 195 17.78 -24.33 9.71
C TRP A 195 18.01 -23.35 10.85
N GLN A 196 18.09 -22.05 10.51
CA GLN A 196 18.26 -20.94 11.44
C GLN A 196 16.90 -20.40 11.95
N ILE A 197 16.10 -21.27 12.58
CA ILE A 197 14.76 -20.95 13.12
C ILE A 197 14.62 -21.45 14.57
N SER A 198 13.61 -20.94 15.29
CA SER A 198 13.39 -21.29 16.70
C SER A 198 12.98 -22.76 16.88
N ASN A 199 13.19 -23.33 18.08
CA ASN A 199 12.73 -24.69 18.39
C ASN A 199 11.20 -24.83 18.30
N THR A 200 10.47 -23.75 18.59
CA THR A 200 9.01 -23.68 18.45
C THR A 200 8.61 -23.77 16.98
N ASP A 201 9.32 -23.07 16.10
CA ASP A 201 9.12 -23.16 14.65
C ASP A 201 9.47 -24.56 14.16
N LYS A 202 10.63 -25.11 14.54
CA LYS A 202 11.03 -26.49 14.20
C LYS A 202 9.92 -27.48 14.57
N SER A 203 9.40 -27.43 15.80
CA SER A 203 8.27 -28.26 16.24
C SER A 203 7.02 -28.10 15.34
N THR A 204 6.74 -26.88 14.89
CA THR A 204 5.60 -26.56 14.02
C THR A 204 5.79 -27.11 12.60
N TYR A 205 6.99 -26.98 12.04
CA TYR A 205 7.37 -27.60 10.76
C TYR A 205 7.36 -29.13 10.85
N LYS A 206 7.91 -29.70 11.92
CA LYS A 206 7.86 -31.15 12.18
C LYS A 206 6.42 -31.63 12.15
N LYS A 207 5.52 -30.96 12.88
CA LYS A 207 4.09 -31.30 12.90
C LYS A 207 3.49 -31.31 11.50
N ILE A 208 3.66 -30.26 10.69
CA ILE A 208 3.02 -30.18 9.36
C ILE A 208 3.58 -31.22 8.38
N VAL A 209 4.89 -31.49 8.42
CA VAL A 209 5.54 -32.50 7.55
C VAL A 209 5.12 -33.91 7.96
N THR A 210 5.08 -34.20 9.26
CA THR A 210 4.54 -35.47 9.77
C THR A 210 3.08 -35.66 9.35
N LEU A 211 2.24 -34.63 9.46
CA LEU A 211 0.85 -34.69 9.01
C LEU A 211 0.72 -34.91 7.49
N ALA A 212 1.61 -34.31 6.68
CA ALA A 212 1.68 -34.56 5.25
C ALA A 212 2.05 -36.02 4.95
N ALA A 213 3.07 -36.56 5.62
CA ALA A 213 3.50 -37.95 5.48
C ALA A 213 2.42 -38.97 5.91
N HIS A 214 1.63 -38.65 6.93
CA HIS A 214 0.44 -39.46 7.26
C HIS A 214 -0.65 -39.34 6.19
N LYS A 215 -0.84 -38.14 5.62
CA LYS A 215 -1.87 -37.92 4.61
C LYS A 215 -1.55 -38.66 3.31
N THR A 216 -0.29 -38.70 2.87
CA THR A 216 0.14 -39.49 1.71
C THR A 216 -0.14 -40.98 1.92
N TYR A 217 0.21 -41.52 3.10
CA TYR A 217 -0.13 -42.90 3.46
C TYR A 217 -1.63 -43.20 3.32
N PHE A 218 -2.50 -42.34 3.89
CA PHE A 218 -3.94 -42.53 3.77
C PHE A 218 -4.45 -42.41 2.33
N ILE A 219 -3.86 -41.53 1.51
CA ILE A 219 -4.20 -41.44 0.09
C ILE A 219 -3.86 -42.75 -0.63
N ILE A 220 -2.69 -43.33 -0.36
CA ILE A 220 -2.27 -44.59 -0.99
C ILE A 220 -3.26 -45.71 -0.61
N GLU A 221 -3.50 -45.91 0.68
CA GLU A 221 -4.30 -47.03 1.19
C GLU A 221 -5.80 -46.86 0.92
N ASP A 222 -6.35 -45.68 1.16
CA ASP A 222 -7.80 -45.48 1.08
C ASP A 222 -8.30 -45.13 -0.32
N ILE A 223 -7.44 -44.55 -1.17
CA ILE A 223 -7.82 -44.07 -2.51
C ILE A 223 -7.13 -44.88 -3.59
N LEU A 224 -5.81 -44.74 -3.75
CA LEU A 224 -5.08 -45.26 -4.92
C LEU A 224 -5.20 -46.79 -5.03
N ARG A 225 -4.98 -47.52 -3.93
CA ARG A 225 -5.11 -48.99 -3.91
C ARG A 225 -6.54 -49.49 -4.17
N LYS A 226 -7.56 -48.64 -3.98
CA LYS A 226 -8.97 -49.03 -4.19
C LYS A 226 -9.50 -48.69 -5.58
N ILE A 227 -8.87 -47.76 -6.31
CA ILE A 227 -9.29 -47.35 -7.65
C ILE A 227 -8.45 -47.96 -8.78
N ILE A 228 -7.23 -48.44 -8.45
CA ILE A 228 -6.33 -49.14 -9.36
C ILE A 228 -6.52 -50.65 -9.23
N THR A 229 -6.52 -51.37 -10.35
CA THR A 229 -6.64 -52.84 -10.34
C THR A 229 -5.37 -53.49 -9.78
N SER A 230 -5.48 -54.70 -9.22
CA SER A 230 -4.31 -55.43 -8.72
C SER A 230 -3.25 -55.71 -9.81
N ASN A 231 -3.68 -55.89 -11.06
CA ASN A 231 -2.75 -56.07 -12.19
C ASN A 231 -1.97 -54.79 -12.50
N SER A 232 -2.67 -53.66 -12.58
CA SER A 232 -2.06 -52.35 -12.77
C SER A 232 -1.08 -51.99 -11.66
N LEU A 233 -1.45 -52.28 -10.41
CA LEU A 233 -0.56 -52.11 -9.27
C LEU A 233 0.70 -52.98 -9.41
N GLY A 234 0.55 -54.23 -9.87
CA GLY A 234 1.69 -55.10 -10.18
C GLY A 234 2.63 -54.52 -11.24
N ARG A 235 2.08 -53.93 -12.32
CA ARG A 235 2.88 -53.25 -13.37
C ARG A 235 3.63 -52.04 -12.81
N ILE A 236 2.96 -51.19 -12.04
CA ILE A 236 3.55 -50.00 -11.39
C ILE A 236 4.75 -50.38 -10.51
N TYR A 237 4.57 -51.36 -9.62
CA TYR A 237 5.66 -51.84 -8.75
C TYR A 237 6.74 -52.62 -9.52
N GLY A 238 6.41 -53.22 -10.67
CA GLY A 238 7.39 -53.84 -11.57
C GLY A 238 8.33 -52.79 -12.18
N ASN A 239 7.76 -51.71 -12.69
CA ASN A 239 8.49 -50.64 -13.38
C ASN A 239 9.43 -49.84 -12.44
N SER A 240 9.21 -49.86 -11.12
CA SER A 240 10.14 -49.24 -10.16
C SER A 240 11.49 -49.97 -10.07
N ASN A 241 11.61 -51.17 -10.65
CA ASN A 241 12.86 -51.90 -10.80
C ASN A 241 13.51 -51.67 -12.19
N SER A 242 13.09 -50.65 -12.95
CA SER A 242 13.72 -50.32 -14.25
C SER A 242 14.93 -49.39 -14.08
N GLY A 243 15.94 -49.55 -14.95
CA GLY A 243 17.22 -48.82 -14.90
C GLY A 243 17.38 -47.68 -15.92
N THR A 244 16.32 -47.30 -16.65
CA THR A 244 16.39 -46.28 -17.71
C THR A 244 15.70 -44.97 -17.32
N ALA A 245 16.53 -43.94 -17.11
CA ALA A 245 16.30 -42.48 -17.04
C ALA A 245 14.90 -41.90 -16.74
N THR A 246 14.81 -41.18 -15.60
CA THR A 246 13.98 -40.00 -15.23
C THR A 246 12.47 -39.92 -15.49
N ASP A 247 11.89 -40.67 -16.42
CA ASP A 247 10.44 -40.78 -16.64
C ASP A 247 10.07 -42.28 -16.77
N PRO A 248 8.99 -42.76 -16.13
CA PRO A 248 8.52 -44.14 -16.31
C PRO A 248 8.26 -44.41 -17.79
N ASP A 249 8.70 -45.57 -18.31
CA ASP A 249 8.60 -45.88 -19.74
C ASP A 249 7.12 -45.79 -20.19
N PRO A 250 6.76 -44.81 -21.04
CA PRO A 250 5.39 -44.63 -21.49
C PRO A 250 4.89 -45.79 -22.36
N ASN A 251 5.75 -46.74 -22.73
CA ASN A 251 5.37 -47.95 -23.45
C ASN A 251 4.89 -49.09 -22.54
N GLU A 252 5.17 -49.03 -21.22
CA GLU A 252 4.83 -50.12 -20.28
C GLU A 252 3.64 -49.80 -19.36
N LEU A 253 3.46 -48.51 -19.03
CA LEU A 253 2.39 -48.03 -18.16
C LEU A 253 1.40 -47.14 -18.94
N ASP A 254 0.11 -47.29 -18.66
CA ASP A 254 -0.90 -46.37 -19.19
C ASP A 254 -0.88 -45.01 -18.45
N SER A 255 -1.65 -44.04 -18.95
CA SER A 255 -1.64 -42.67 -18.41
C SER A 255 -2.06 -42.58 -16.93
N LEU A 256 -2.99 -43.43 -16.47
CA LEU A 256 -3.40 -43.47 -15.07
C LEU A 256 -2.30 -44.11 -14.22
N GLU A 257 -1.70 -45.19 -14.70
CA GLU A 257 -0.59 -45.88 -14.05
C GLU A 257 0.66 -44.99 -13.93
N ILE A 258 0.96 -44.20 -14.96
CA ILE A 258 2.04 -43.20 -14.93
C ILE A 258 1.78 -42.15 -13.84
N LEU A 259 0.55 -41.64 -13.72
CA LEU A 259 0.19 -40.71 -12.65
C LEU A 259 0.43 -41.35 -11.28
N VAL A 260 -0.10 -42.55 -11.05
CA VAL A 260 0.03 -43.26 -9.77
C VAL A 260 1.49 -43.58 -9.47
N PHE A 261 2.26 -44.05 -10.46
CA PHE A 261 3.69 -44.31 -10.32
C PHE A 261 4.44 -43.08 -9.83
N ASN A 262 4.23 -41.92 -10.46
CA ASN A 262 4.91 -40.69 -10.08
C ASN A 262 4.51 -40.19 -8.69
N LEU A 263 3.24 -40.32 -8.31
CA LEU A 263 2.81 -39.99 -6.94
C LEU A 263 3.50 -40.90 -5.92
N LEU A 264 3.48 -42.22 -6.12
CA LEU A 264 4.11 -43.20 -5.23
C LEU A 264 5.62 -42.97 -5.13
N TRP A 265 6.30 -42.74 -6.26
CA TRP A 265 7.72 -42.43 -6.29
C TRP A 265 8.02 -41.12 -5.54
N SER A 266 7.27 -40.05 -5.82
CA SER A 266 7.45 -38.74 -5.15
C SER A 266 7.22 -38.77 -3.65
N TRP A 267 6.47 -39.76 -3.15
CA TRP A 267 6.20 -39.97 -1.72
C TRP A 267 7.13 -41.00 -1.07
N GLY A 268 8.13 -41.50 -1.79
CA GLY A 268 9.13 -42.44 -1.27
C GLY A 268 8.63 -43.88 -1.12
N GLU A 269 7.51 -44.27 -1.75
CA GLU A 269 6.96 -45.63 -1.67
C GLU A 269 7.91 -46.70 -2.21
N PHE A 270 8.71 -46.34 -3.21
CA PHE A 270 9.68 -47.24 -3.83
C PHE A 270 11.09 -47.14 -3.24
N TYR A 271 11.34 -46.18 -2.35
CA TYR A 271 12.68 -45.94 -1.82
C TYR A 271 13.15 -47.15 -0.99
N ASP A 272 14.30 -47.69 -1.37
CA ASP A 272 14.94 -48.81 -0.70
C ASP A 272 16.46 -48.57 -0.71
N PRO A 273 17.04 -48.13 0.42
CA PRO A 273 18.46 -47.81 0.51
C PRO A 273 19.35 -49.06 0.38
N LEU A 274 18.78 -50.26 0.41
CA LEU A 274 19.50 -51.52 0.21
C LEU A 274 19.43 -52.05 -1.22
N ALA A 275 18.67 -51.39 -2.11
CA ALA A 275 18.57 -51.78 -3.51
C ALA A 275 19.88 -51.54 -4.27
N ASP A 276 20.09 -52.26 -5.36
CA ASP A 276 21.21 -52.00 -6.28
C ASP A 276 21.06 -50.61 -6.93
N SER A 277 22.17 -49.90 -7.14
CA SER A 277 22.20 -48.54 -7.70
C SER A 277 21.70 -48.47 -9.14
N GLU A 278 21.59 -49.61 -9.83
CA GLU A 278 20.92 -49.71 -11.14
C GLU A 278 19.41 -49.41 -11.08
N TYR A 279 18.76 -49.59 -9.91
CA TYR A 279 17.34 -49.30 -9.71
C TYR A 279 17.12 -47.85 -9.34
N ILE A 280 17.21 -46.96 -10.34
CA ILE A 280 17.20 -45.49 -10.16
C ILE A 280 16.01 -45.02 -9.32
N TYR A 281 14.82 -45.59 -9.48
CA TYR A 281 13.62 -45.19 -8.72
C TYR A 281 13.62 -45.63 -7.25
N LYS A 282 14.49 -46.57 -6.86
CA LYS A 282 14.70 -46.99 -5.47
C LYS A 282 15.71 -46.12 -4.72
N HIS A 283 16.53 -45.37 -5.45
CA HIS A 283 17.51 -44.40 -4.95
C HIS A 283 17.13 -42.94 -5.22
N GLY A 284 16.10 -42.72 -6.05
CA GLY A 284 15.74 -41.43 -6.62
C GLY A 284 15.19 -40.43 -5.60
N SER A 285 15.37 -39.14 -5.92
CA SER A 285 14.96 -38.02 -5.07
C SER A 285 13.46 -38.01 -4.84
N VAL A 286 13.04 -38.01 -3.57
CA VAL A 286 11.69 -37.58 -3.16
C VAL A 286 11.48 -36.14 -3.63
N VAL A 287 10.28 -35.78 -4.07
CA VAL A 287 10.03 -34.38 -4.43
C VAL A 287 10.18 -33.52 -3.18
N SER A 288 11.11 -32.58 -3.22
CA SER A 288 11.29 -31.62 -2.15
C SER A 288 10.14 -30.62 -2.16
N ILE A 289 9.49 -30.42 -1.02
CA ILE A 289 8.49 -29.37 -0.80
C ILE A 289 9.10 -27.98 -1.06
N GLN A 290 10.43 -27.85 -0.98
CA GLN A 290 11.16 -26.60 -1.20
C GLN A 290 12.31 -26.74 -2.21
N SER A 291 12.69 -25.66 -2.88
CA SER A 291 13.95 -25.63 -3.63
C SER A 291 15.14 -25.70 -2.67
N ALA A 292 16.07 -26.62 -2.93
CA ALA A 292 17.22 -26.93 -2.10
C ALA A 292 18.23 -25.75 -2.02
N SER A 293 17.98 -24.75 -1.16
CA SER A 293 18.95 -23.68 -0.88
C SER A 293 18.63 -22.73 0.29
N TYR A 294 17.51 -22.89 1.02
CA TYR A 294 17.12 -21.91 2.04
C TYR A 294 17.58 -22.29 3.45
N LEU A 295 18.39 -21.41 4.07
CA LEU A 295 18.70 -21.46 5.52
C LEU A 295 17.49 -21.15 6.41
N LYS A 296 16.41 -20.60 5.81
CA LYS A 296 15.14 -20.27 6.45
C LYS A 296 13.96 -20.77 5.59
N PRO A 297 13.30 -21.88 5.96
CA PRO A 297 12.16 -22.41 5.20
C PRO A 297 10.96 -21.45 5.23
N ILE A 298 10.09 -21.54 4.20
CA ILE A 298 8.81 -20.82 4.12
C ILE A 298 7.66 -21.73 4.61
N TYR A 299 7.06 -21.41 5.75
CA TYR A 299 5.99 -22.22 6.38
C TYR A 299 4.77 -22.40 5.48
N HIS A 300 4.43 -21.35 4.74
CA HIS A 300 3.27 -21.34 3.86
C HIS A 300 3.33 -22.43 2.78
N GLU A 301 4.52 -22.77 2.27
CA GLU A 301 4.68 -23.84 1.26
C GLU A 301 4.34 -25.22 1.84
N PHE A 302 4.84 -25.53 3.04
CA PHE A 302 4.53 -26.78 3.74
C PHE A 302 3.06 -26.89 4.10
N ASN A 303 2.46 -25.79 4.60
CA ASN A 303 1.03 -25.77 4.90
C ASN A 303 0.21 -25.96 3.62
N ASN A 304 0.52 -25.26 2.54
CA ASN A 304 -0.19 -25.40 1.26
C ASN A 304 -0.09 -26.82 0.71
N TYR A 305 1.07 -27.45 0.81
CA TYR A 305 1.24 -28.85 0.42
C TYR A 305 0.36 -29.77 1.26
N PHE A 306 0.34 -29.62 2.59
CA PHE A 306 -0.53 -30.41 3.47
C PHE A 306 -2.03 -30.17 3.20
N GLN A 307 -2.45 -28.92 2.99
CA GLN A 307 -3.84 -28.61 2.66
C GLN A 307 -4.23 -29.22 1.30
N SER A 308 -3.31 -29.19 0.33
CA SER A 308 -3.47 -29.80 -0.99
C SER A 308 -3.71 -31.30 -0.90
N LEU A 309 -2.88 -32.01 -0.13
CA LEU A 309 -3.06 -33.44 0.13
C LEU A 309 -4.36 -33.73 0.88
N SER A 310 -4.72 -32.88 1.85
CA SER A 310 -5.96 -33.02 2.61
C SER A 310 -7.19 -32.86 1.73
N GLN A 311 -7.19 -31.88 0.83
CA GLN A 311 -8.26 -31.66 -0.13
C GLN A 311 -8.35 -32.78 -1.17
N PHE A 312 -7.21 -33.26 -1.67
CA PHE A 312 -7.17 -34.40 -2.58
C PHE A 312 -7.77 -35.66 -1.93
N TYR A 313 -7.35 -35.96 -0.69
CA TYR A 313 -7.91 -37.07 0.08
C TYR A 313 -9.41 -36.90 0.28
N LEU A 314 -9.86 -35.74 0.80
CA LEU A 314 -11.28 -35.51 1.10
C LEU A 314 -12.15 -35.64 -0.14
N THR A 315 -11.76 -35.02 -1.25
CA THR A 315 -12.55 -35.03 -2.50
C THR A 315 -12.59 -36.43 -3.11
N SER A 316 -11.43 -37.08 -3.23
CA SER A 316 -11.34 -38.44 -3.79
C SER A 316 -12.06 -39.46 -2.91
N PHE A 317 -12.00 -39.29 -1.58
CA PHE A 317 -12.69 -40.16 -0.63
C PHE A 317 -14.21 -40.02 -0.73
N ASN A 318 -14.71 -38.79 -0.90
CA ASN A 318 -16.14 -38.52 -1.06
C ASN A 318 -16.70 -39.11 -2.36
N GLU A 319 -15.88 -39.17 -3.42
CA GLU A 319 -16.27 -39.73 -4.72
C GLU A 319 -15.77 -41.17 -4.94
N LEU A 320 -15.25 -41.84 -3.90
CA LEU A 320 -14.55 -43.12 -4.02
C LEU A 320 -15.40 -44.20 -4.71
N GLU A 321 -16.69 -44.29 -4.38
CA GLU A 321 -17.59 -45.27 -5.00
C GLU A 321 -17.82 -44.99 -6.48
N VAL A 322 -17.81 -43.72 -6.90
CA VAL A 322 -17.89 -43.34 -8.33
C VAL A 322 -16.58 -43.68 -9.03
N LEU A 323 -15.44 -43.26 -8.47
CA LEU A 323 -14.11 -43.50 -9.04
C LEU A 323 -13.81 -44.99 -9.26
N LYS A 324 -14.33 -45.89 -8.42
CA LYS A 324 -14.20 -47.34 -8.60
C LYS A 324 -14.91 -47.87 -9.85
N THR A 325 -15.97 -47.19 -10.30
CA THR A 325 -16.83 -47.64 -11.39
C THR A 325 -16.47 -47.05 -12.75
N LEU A 326 -15.71 -45.95 -12.77
CA LEU A 326 -15.24 -45.29 -13.99
C LEU A 326 -14.20 -46.13 -14.73
N ASP A 327 -14.01 -45.88 -16.03
CA ASP A 327 -12.86 -46.43 -16.76
C ASP A 327 -11.56 -45.68 -16.40
N ASP A 328 -10.40 -46.19 -16.80
CA ASP A 328 -9.12 -45.62 -16.38
C ASP A 328 -8.85 -44.22 -16.94
N ARG A 329 -9.44 -43.87 -18.10
CA ARG A 329 -9.34 -42.53 -18.67
C ARG A 329 -10.21 -41.55 -17.88
N GLU A 330 -11.45 -41.92 -17.60
CA GLU A 330 -12.38 -41.13 -16.81
C GLU A 330 -11.88 -40.94 -15.37
N LYS A 331 -11.26 -41.98 -14.78
CA LYS A 331 -10.57 -41.87 -13.49
C LYS A 331 -9.44 -40.86 -13.56
N LEU A 332 -8.58 -40.93 -14.58
CA LEU A 332 -7.47 -40.01 -14.73
C LEU A 332 -7.97 -38.56 -14.85
N GLU A 333 -8.94 -38.31 -15.75
CA GLU A 333 -9.53 -36.98 -15.93
C GLU A 333 -10.11 -36.45 -14.60
N LYS A 334 -10.86 -37.29 -13.87
CA LYS A 334 -11.45 -36.92 -12.58
C LYS A 334 -10.40 -36.69 -11.49
N LEU A 335 -9.34 -37.50 -11.42
CA LEU A 335 -8.24 -37.31 -10.46
C LEU A 335 -7.47 -36.02 -10.76
N LEU A 336 -7.14 -35.75 -12.02
CA LEU A 336 -6.49 -34.49 -12.43
C LEU A 336 -7.38 -33.30 -12.08
N TYR A 337 -8.69 -33.40 -12.31
CA TYR A 337 -9.67 -32.36 -11.98
C TYR A 337 -9.68 -32.01 -10.48
N ILE A 338 -9.45 -33.00 -9.61
CA ILE A 338 -9.43 -32.83 -8.15
C ILE A 338 -8.09 -32.26 -7.64
N LEU A 339 -6.99 -32.43 -8.38
CA LEU A 339 -5.67 -32.04 -7.93
C LEU A 339 -5.49 -30.50 -7.88
N PRO A 340 -4.92 -29.96 -6.80
CA PRO A 340 -4.50 -28.56 -6.73
C PRO A 340 -3.22 -28.32 -7.55
N VAL A 341 -2.93 -27.05 -7.90
CA VAL A 341 -1.77 -26.67 -8.76
C VAL A 341 -0.44 -27.25 -8.27
N SER A 342 -0.19 -27.21 -6.95
CA SER A 342 1.01 -27.76 -6.32
C SER A 342 1.17 -29.27 -6.55
N ALA A 343 0.05 -30.01 -6.57
CA ALA A 343 0.04 -31.44 -6.83
C ALA A 343 0.03 -31.75 -8.34
N LEU A 344 -0.60 -30.90 -9.15
CA LEU A 344 -0.54 -31.00 -10.62
C LEU A 344 0.89 -30.88 -11.16
N LYS A 345 1.78 -30.15 -10.47
CA LYS A 345 3.23 -30.13 -10.80
C LYS A 345 3.86 -31.53 -10.76
N LEU A 346 3.37 -32.42 -9.89
CA LEU A 346 3.86 -33.79 -9.77
C LEU A 346 3.34 -34.69 -10.91
N VAL A 347 2.31 -34.25 -11.61
CA VAL A 347 1.79 -34.96 -12.78
C VAL A 347 2.80 -34.78 -13.93
N PRO A 348 3.19 -35.85 -14.63
CA PRO A 348 4.09 -35.73 -15.77
C PRO A 348 3.60 -34.71 -16.78
N TYR A 349 4.53 -33.89 -17.25
CA TYR A 349 4.27 -32.85 -18.25
C TYR A 349 3.45 -33.36 -19.44
N PRO A 350 3.75 -34.54 -20.05
CA PRO A 350 2.95 -35.05 -21.16
C PRO A 350 1.45 -35.26 -20.84
N LEU A 351 1.11 -35.70 -19.62
CA LEU A 351 -0.28 -35.93 -19.22
C LEU A 351 -1.05 -34.61 -19.01
N ARG A 352 -0.37 -33.59 -18.48
CA ARG A 352 -0.94 -32.24 -18.36
C ARG A 352 -1.25 -31.64 -19.74
N ILE A 353 -0.33 -31.80 -20.69
CA ILE A 353 -0.54 -31.35 -22.08
C ILE A 353 -1.65 -32.14 -22.75
N LEU A 354 -1.72 -33.46 -22.56
CA LEU A 354 -2.79 -34.30 -23.12
C LEU A 354 -4.18 -33.88 -22.61
N SER A 355 -4.29 -33.56 -21.32
CA SER A 355 -5.53 -33.05 -20.73
C SER A 355 -5.94 -31.72 -21.37
N LEU A 356 -5.00 -30.77 -21.49
CA LEU A 356 -5.25 -29.49 -22.19
C LEU A 356 -5.66 -29.70 -23.67
N GLN A 357 -5.02 -30.63 -24.37
CA GLN A 357 -5.37 -30.97 -25.76
C GLN A 357 -6.80 -31.50 -25.90
N THR A 358 -7.29 -32.27 -24.92
CA THR A 358 -8.65 -32.81 -24.93
C THR A 358 -9.67 -31.68 -24.94
N TYR A 359 -9.47 -30.63 -24.14
CA TYR A 359 -10.32 -29.44 -24.13
C TYR A 359 -10.25 -28.64 -25.43
N ILE A 360 -9.04 -28.46 -25.97
CA ILE A 360 -8.79 -27.75 -27.25
C ILE A 360 -9.54 -28.42 -28.41
N VAL A 361 -9.59 -29.75 -28.44
CA VAL A 361 -10.27 -30.52 -29.50
C VAL A 361 -11.79 -30.50 -29.33
N ASN A 362 -12.30 -30.59 -28.09
CA ASN A 362 -13.74 -30.65 -27.82
C ASN A 362 -14.48 -29.33 -28.08
N GLY A 363 -13.79 -28.19 -27.96
CA GLY A 363 -14.30 -26.88 -28.39
C GLY A 363 -15.44 -26.29 -27.53
N ARG A 364 -15.84 -26.97 -26.45
CA ARG A 364 -16.81 -26.51 -25.44
C ARG A 364 -16.36 -26.97 -24.06
N VAL A 365 -16.42 -26.06 -23.10
CA VAL A 365 -15.99 -26.29 -21.72
C VAL A 365 -17.02 -25.67 -20.76
N SER A 366 -17.19 -26.27 -19.59
CA SER A 366 -17.94 -25.67 -18.48
C SER A 366 -17.05 -24.70 -17.69
N GLU A 367 -17.62 -23.82 -16.87
CA GLU A 367 -16.84 -22.95 -15.95
C GLU A 367 -15.88 -23.78 -15.09
N GLU A 368 -16.34 -24.93 -14.62
CA GLU A 368 -15.55 -25.91 -13.88
C GLU A 368 -14.33 -26.44 -14.68
N ASP A 369 -14.52 -26.75 -15.96
CA ASP A 369 -13.45 -27.17 -16.87
C ASP A 369 -12.45 -26.03 -17.13
N GLU A 370 -12.92 -24.78 -17.28
CA GLU A 370 -12.07 -23.61 -17.46
C GLU A 370 -11.12 -23.41 -16.26
N GLN A 371 -11.65 -23.53 -15.03
CA GLN A 371 -10.85 -23.44 -13.81
C GLN A 371 -9.82 -24.58 -13.74
N HIS A 372 -10.16 -25.78 -14.22
CA HIS A 372 -9.23 -26.89 -14.31
C HIS A 372 -8.12 -26.62 -15.36
N MET A 373 -8.47 -26.10 -16.53
CA MET A 373 -7.50 -25.71 -17.57
C MET A 373 -6.49 -24.69 -17.03
N VAL A 374 -6.96 -23.64 -16.35
CA VAL A 374 -6.08 -22.64 -15.72
C VAL A 374 -5.12 -23.27 -14.71
N ARG A 375 -5.61 -24.19 -13.86
CA ARG A 375 -4.77 -24.92 -12.90
C ARG A 375 -3.69 -25.77 -13.58
N LEU A 376 -4.01 -26.44 -14.69
CA LEU A 376 -3.05 -27.21 -15.47
C LEU A 376 -1.94 -26.30 -16.01
N ILE A 377 -2.29 -25.12 -16.51
CA ILE A 377 -1.32 -24.16 -17.07
C ILE A 377 -0.44 -23.55 -15.98
N LEU A 378 -1.02 -23.19 -14.83
CA LEU A 378 -0.27 -22.69 -13.66
C LEU A 378 0.68 -23.75 -13.06
N SER A 379 0.45 -25.02 -13.34
CA SER A 379 1.32 -26.10 -12.86
C SER A 379 2.59 -26.27 -13.70
N ILE A 380 2.70 -25.67 -14.89
CA ILE A 380 3.87 -25.82 -15.77
C ILE A 380 5.12 -25.20 -15.13
N GLU A 381 6.20 -25.98 -15.06
CA GLU A 381 7.46 -25.58 -14.44
C GLU A 381 8.32 -24.72 -15.37
N ASN A 382 9.10 -23.79 -14.81
CA ASN A 382 9.93 -22.85 -15.57
C ASN A 382 10.86 -23.52 -16.58
N PHE A 383 11.48 -24.66 -16.23
CA PHE A 383 12.38 -25.38 -17.15
C PHE A 383 11.65 -26.03 -18.35
N ARG A 384 10.32 -26.07 -18.33
CA ARG A 384 9.46 -26.52 -19.44
C ARG A 384 8.87 -25.34 -20.24
N ALA A 385 9.25 -24.09 -19.92
CA ALA A 385 8.69 -22.88 -20.54
C ALA A 385 8.76 -22.91 -22.07
N ASP A 386 9.93 -23.16 -22.65
CA ASP A 386 10.10 -23.20 -24.10
C ASP A 386 9.17 -24.22 -24.77
N ASN A 387 9.13 -25.46 -24.22
CA ASN A 387 8.29 -26.54 -24.76
C ASN A 387 6.80 -26.18 -24.71
N PHE A 388 6.36 -25.53 -23.63
CA PHE A 388 4.97 -25.13 -23.47
C PHE A 388 4.59 -23.96 -24.37
N LEU A 389 5.42 -22.93 -24.46
CA LEU A 389 5.18 -21.80 -25.36
C LEU A 389 5.18 -22.24 -26.83
N ASP A 390 6.03 -23.18 -27.21
CA ASP A 390 6.02 -23.82 -28.52
C ASP A 390 4.74 -24.65 -28.74
N PHE A 391 4.25 -25.35 -27.72
CA PHE A 391 2.96 -26.04 -27.78
C PHE A 391 1.80 -25.07 -28.05
N LEU A 392 1.81 -23.89 -27.44
CA LEU A 392 0.79 -22.86 -27.67
C LEU A 392 0.76 -22.33 -29.11
N LEU A 393 1.89 -22.39 -29.83
CA LEU A 393 1.97 -22.02 -31.26
C LEU A 393 1.48 -23.12 -32.22
N LYS A 394 1.25 -24.35 -31.75
CA LYS A 394 0.78 -25.47 -32.59
C LYS A 394 -0.73 -25.37 -32.85
N ARG A 395 -1.20 -26.02 -33.92
CA ARG A 395 -2.63 -26.12 -34.28
C ARG A 395 -3.18 -27.52 -34.01
N THR A 396 -3.53 -27.81 -32.75
CA THR A 396 -4.04 -29.16 -32.40
C THR A 396 -5.42 -29.43 -33.02
N ASN A 397 -6.26 -28.39 -33.17
CA ASN A 397 -7.56 -28.49 -33.83
C ASN A 397 -7.48 -28.29 -35.36
N GLY A 398 -6.28 -28.19 -35.93
CA GLY A 398 -6.03 -28.00 -37.36
C GLY A 398 -6.32 -26.60 -37.92
N THR A 399 -6.93 -25.69 -37.14
CA THR A 399 -7.40 -24.39 -37.63
C THR A 399 -6.68 -23.22 -36.96
N ASN A 400 -6.84 -23.08 -35.64
CA ASN A 400 -6.30 -21.97 -34.86
C ASN A 400 -5.13 -22.46 -34.00
N ILE A 401 -4.23 -21.56 -33.60
CA ILE A 401 -3.17 -21.93 -32.67
C ILE A 401 -3.75 -22.20 -31.28
N ASN A 402 -3.16 -23.15 -30.56
CA ASN A 402 -3.61 -23.56 -29.23
C ASN A 402 -3.73 -22.37 -28.27
N PHE A 403 -2.86 -21.35 -28.43
CA PHE A 403 -2.91 -20.12 -27.68
C PHE A 403 -4.29 -19.42 -27.77
N GLU A 404 -4.78 -19.25 -29.00
CA GLU A 404 -6.05 -18.59 -29.31
C GLU A 404 -7.24 -19.46 -28.91
N VAL A 405 -7.15 -20.78 -29.12
CA VAL A 405 -8.22 -21.73 -28.77
C VAL A 405 -8.43 -21.76 -27.27
N ILE A 406 -7.36 -21.88 -26.48
CA ILE A 406 -7.45 -21.85 -25.01
C ILE A 406 -8.03 -20.52 -24.57
N TYR A 407 -7.54 -19.40 -25.10
CA TYR A 407 -8.05 -18.07 -24.73
C TYR A 407 -9.56 -17.93 -24.95
N LYS A 408 -10.06 -18.41 -26.09
CA LYS A 408 -11.49 -18.38 -26.44
C LYS A 408 -12.36 -19.34 -25.65
N LEU A 409 -11.79 -20.45 -25.17
CA LEU A 409 -12.51 -21.44 -24.35
C LEU A 409 -12.74 -20.95 -22.92
N LEU A 410 -11.87 -20.10 -22.40
CA LEU A 410 -12.04 -19.48 -21.09
C LEU A 410 -13.05 -18.33 -21.22
N ASP A 411 -14.01 -18.21 -20.31
CA ASP A 411 -14.98 -17.12 -20.21
C ASP A 411 -14.66 -16.24 -18.98
N ASP A 412 -15.42 -15.16 -18.79
CA ASP A 412 -15.31 -14.28 -17.61
C ASP A 412 -15.90 -14.88 -16.32
N ALA A 413 -16.05 -16.21 -16.30
CA ALA A 413 -16.53 -16.99 -15.18
C ALA A 413 -15.51 -16.96 -14.01
N ARG A 414 -16.01 -17.00 -12.77
CA ARG A 414 -15.28 -16.55 -11.56
C ARG A 414 -14.57 -17.74 -10.91
N ILE A 415 -13.29 -17.61 -10.58
CA ILE A 415 -12.60 -18.57 -9.71
C ILE A 415 -12.86 -18.20 -8.24
N GLU A 416 -13.35 -19.15 -7.44
CA GLU A 416 -13.33 -19.04 -5.97
C GLU A 416 -11.86 -19.02 -5.48
N ARG A 417 -11.55 -18.06 -4.60
CA ARG A 417 -10.21 -17.62 -4.17
C ARG A 417 -9.21 -18.78 -3.95
N TYR A 418 -8.14 -18.84 -4.77
CA TYR A 418 -6.96 -19.66 -4.49
C TYR A 418 -6.03 -18.96 -3.47
N PRO A 419 -5.68 -19.59 -2.33
CA PRO A 419 -4.79 -19.00 -1.32
C PRO A 419 -3.35 -18.74 -1.79
N VAL A 420 -2.94 -19.34 -2.91
CA VAL A 420 -1.58 -19.16 -3.47
C VAL A 420 -1.44 -17.82 -4.21
N ILE A 421 -2.56 -17.14 -4.48
CA ILE A 421 -2.63 -15.89 -5.23
C ILE A 421 -3.47 -14.89 -4.42
N GLU A 422 -3.04 -14.57 -3.20
CA GLU A 422 -3.73 -13.61 -2.32
C GLU A 422 -3.49 -12.13 -2.67
N TRP A 423 -2.79 -11.80 -3.77
CA TRP A 423 -2.27 -10.44 -3.99
C TRP A 423 -2.86 -9.64 -5.16
N PHE A 424 -4.06 -9.98 -5.61
CA PHE A 424 -4.87 -9.06 -6.42
C PHE A 424 -6.31 -9.03 -5.91
N VAL A 425 -6.85 -7.81 -5.87
CA VAL A 425 -8.15 -7.40 -5.32
C VAL A 425 -9.31 -8.25 -5.87
N ASP A 426 -10.40 -8.31 -5.09
CA ASP A 426 -11.66 -9.02 -5.34
C ASP A 426 -12.13 -9.01 -6.81
N GLU A 427 -12.51 -10.19 -7.32
CA GLU A 427 -13.18 -10.48 -8.62
C GLU A 427 -12.28 -10.58 -9.89
N GLN A 428 -11.65 -11.75 -10.15
CA GLN A 428 -10.84 -12.02 -11.37
C GLN A 428 -11.41 -13.15 -12.25
N THR A 429 -11.19 -13.07 -13.59
CA THR A 429 -11.70 -14.02 -14.60
C THR A 429 -10.66 -15.07 -15.05
N ASN A 430 -11.11 -16.21 -15.59
CA ASN A 430 -10.23 -17.31 -16.03
C ASN A 430 -9.20 -16.90 -17.10
N ARG A 431 -9.58 -16.02 -18.03
CA ARG A 431 -8.70 -15.47 -19.07
C ARG A 431 -7.52 -14.67 -18.51
N LYS A 432 -7.74 -13.86 -17.47
CA LYS A 432 -6.68 -13.08 -16.80
C LYS A 432 -5.61 -14.00 -16.20
N TYR A 433 -6.02 -15.10 -15.55
CA TYR A 433 -5.08 -16.09 -15.02
C TYR A 433 -4.26 -16.81 -16.08
N TYR A 434 -4.88 -17.13 -17.23
CA TYR A 434 -4.18 -17.75 -18.35
C TYR A 434 -3.10 -16.82 -18.94
N ALA A 435 -3.44 -15.55 -19.23
CA ALA A 435 -2.48 -14.57 -19.74
C ALA A 435 -1.28 -14.39 -18.78
N TYR A 436 -1.55 -14.35 -17.47
CA TYR A 436 -0.51 -14.27 -16.44
C TYR A 436 0.41 -15.50 -16.42
N ALA A 437 -0.16 -16.70 -16.48
CA ALA A 437 0.61 -17.93 -16.47
C ALA A 437 1.56 -18.02 -17.69
N VAL A 438 1.06 -17.64 -18.88
CA VAL A 438 1.89 -17.59 -20.09
C VAL A 438 2.99 -16.53 -19.97
N TYR A 439 2.69 -15.36 -19.41
CA TYR A 439 3.68 -14.31 -19.17
C TYR A 439 4.82 -14.78 -18.26
N LYS A 440 4.50 -15.48 -17.16
CA LYS A 440 5.52 -16.05 -16.26
C LYS A 440 6.49 -16.99 -16.98
N LEU A 441 5.97 -17.84 -17.87
CA LEU A 441 6.78 -18.76 -18.66
C LEU A 441 7.60 -18.01 -19.71
N TRP A 442 7.03 -16.98 -20.36
CA TRP A 442 7.74 -16.15 -21.33
C TRP A 442 9.01 -15.52 -20.76
N LYS A 443 8.98 -15.01 -19.53
CA LYS A 443 10.12 -14.36 -18.88
C LYS A 443 11.37 -15.24 -18.80
N VAL A 444 11.20 -16.55 -18.69
CA VAL A 444 12.27 -17.55 -18.54
C VAL A 444 12.43 -18.43 -19.78
N SER A 445 12.04 -17.90 -20.95
CA SER A 445 12.04 -18.63 -22.23
C SER A 445 12.99 -18.02 -23.26
N LYS A 446 13.29 -18.78 -24.32
CA LYS A 446 14.05 -18.31 -25.50
C LYS A 446 13.41 -17.13 -26.24
N TYR A 447 12.13 -16.84 -25.99
CA TYR A 447 11.41 -15.71 -26.59
C TYR A 447 11.70 -14.38 -25.88
N ASN A 448 12.20 -14.43 -24.65
CA ASN A 448 12.74 -13.27 -23.96
C ASN A 448 14.25 -13.18 -24.23
N TRP A 449 14.66 -12.26 -25.10
CA TRP A 449 16.07 -12.03 -25.43
C TRP A 449 16.96 -11.56 -24.27
N ASN A 450 16.37 -11.15 -23.14
CA ASN A 450 17.06 -10.76 -21.91
C ASN A 450 17.26 -11.96 -20.96
N TYR A 451 16.68 -13.12 -21.27
CA TYR A 451 16.84 -14.33 -20.48
C TYR A 451 18.07 -15.13 -20.92
N PHE A 452 18.98 -15.40 -19.99
CA PHE A 452 20.19 -16.21 -20.21
C PHE A 452 20.06 -17.56 -19.50
N PRO A 453 20.08 -18.69 -20.24
CA PRO A 453 20.18 -20.00 -19.64
C PRO A 453 21.51 -20.16 -18.88
N THR A 454 21.49 -20.93 -17.79
CA THR A 454 22.68 -21.22 -16.98
C THR A 454 23.79 -21.86 -17.83
N GLY A 455 24.96 -21.22 -17.89
CA GLY A 455 26.14 -21.74 -18.62
C GLY A 455 26.36 -21.16 -20.03
N THR A 456 25.53 -20.21 -20.47
CA THR A 456 25.70 -19.52 -21.76
C THR A 456 26.66 -18.33 -21.60
N ALA A 457 27.63 -18.16 -22.50
CA ALA A 457 28.57 -17.05 -22.47
C ALA A 457 27.91 -15.75 -22.97
N HIS A 458 28.14 -14.64 -22.27
CA HIS A 458 27.66 -13.32 -22.69
C HIS A 458 28.48 -12.80 -23.87
N ASP A 459 27.81 -12.28 -24.90
CA ASP A 459 28.46 -11.47 -25.93
C ASP A 459 28.71 -10.03 -25.41
N ALA A 460 29.46 -9.23 -26.17
CA ALA A 460 29.75 -7.84 -25.81
C ALA A 460 28.49 -6.92 -25.86
N GLU A 461 27.38 -7.42 -26.39
CA GLU A 461 26.09 -6.72 -26.45
C GLU A 461 25.18 -7.06 -25.25
N GLU A 462 25.56 -8.05 -24.42
CA GLU A 462 24.76 -8.61 -23.32
C GLU A 462 23.38 -9.07 -23.81
N ILE A 463 23.33 -9.76 -24.96
CA ILE A 463 22.12 -10.38 -25.54
C ILE A 463 22.28 -11.89 -25.54
N ASN A 464 21.18 -12.62 -25.29
CA ASN A 464 21.16 -14.05 -25.52
C ASN A 464 21.22 -14.32 -27.04
N ASP A 465 22.39 -14.74 -27.51
CA ASP A 465 22.67 -15.10 -28.91
C ASP A 465 21.79 -16.25 -29.42
N GLN A 466 21.27 -17.07 -28.50
CA GLN A 466 20.34 -18.17 -28.77
C GLN A 466 18.86 -17.74 -28.69
N SER A 467 18.56 -16.45 -28.51
CA SER A 467 17.18 -15.97 -28.45
C SER A 467 16.45 -16.11 -29.79
N TYR A 468 15.16 -16.43 -29.72
CA TYR A 468 14.34 -16.76 -30.90
C TYR A 468 14.34 -15.64 -31.95
N PHE A 469 14.19 -14.37 -31.52
CA PHE A 469 14.12 -13.21 -32.41
C PHE A 469 15.48 -12.77 -32.97
N ARG A 470 16.59 -13.21 -32.37
CA ARG A 470 17.93 -12.99 -32.93
C ARG A 470 18.25 -14.00 -34.02
N ILE A 471 17.83 -15.25 -33.83
CA ILE A 471 17.96 -16.33 -34.82
C ILE A 471 16.98 -16.11 -35.99
N ASN A 472 15.79 -15.56 -35.71
CA ASN A 472 14.73 -15.30 -36.67
C ASN A 472 14.48 -13.78 -36.81
N ASP A 473 15.50 -13.05 -37.23
CA ASP A 473 15.47 -11.58 -37.36
C ASP A 473 14.35 -11.07 -38.28
N GLN A 474 13.95 -11.87 -39.28
CA GLN A 474 12.84 -11.58 -40.18
C GLN A 474 11.47 -11.50 -39.48
N LEU A 475 11.33 -12.09 -38.28
CA LEU A 475 10.12 -12.02 -37.46
C LEU A 475 10.16 -10.89 -36.43
N TYR A 476 11.28 -10.16 -36.35
CA TYR A 476 11.44 -9.01 -35.49
C TYR A 476 10.94 -7.74 -36.18
N ASN A 477 10.04 -7.01 -35.53
CA ASN A 477 9.53 -5.72 -35.97
C ASN A 477 10.18 -4.60 -35.15
N GLU A 478 10.95 -3.76 -35.83
CA GLU A 478 11.68 -2.63 -35.21
C GLU A 478 10.76 -1.52 -34.65
N ASN A 479 9.45 -1.56 -34.91
CA ASN A 479 8.47 -0.63 -34.34
C ASN A 479 7.88 -1.15 -33.00
N ASN A 480 8.66 -1.88 -32.22
CA ASN A 480 8.24 -2.53 -30.97
C ASN A 480 8.11 -1.59 -29.76
N ILE A 481 7.98 -0.27 -29.99
CA ILE A 481 7.82 0.73 -28.93
C ILE A 481 6.41 1.31 -29.01
N LEU A 482 5.66 1.16 -27.92
CA LEU A 482 4.34 1.79 -27.74
C LEU A 482 4.49 3.04 -26.87
N GLU A 483 4.07 4.20 -27.37
CA GLU A 483 4.11 5.52 -26.77
C GLU A 483 2.69 5.95 -26.38
N PHE A 484 2.37 6.00 -25.09
CA PHE A 484 1.02 6.35 -24.61
C PHE A 484 0.81 7.87 -24.49
N TYR A 485 1.89 8.62 -24.30
CA TYR A 485 1.87 10.08 -24.22
C TYR A 485 2.95 10.68 -25.11
N VAL A 486 2.52 11.53 -26.05
CA VAL A 486 3.42 12.31 -26.90
C VAL A 486 3.10 13.79 -26.70
N PRO A 487 3.84 14.53 -25.87
CA PRO A 487 3.66 15.98 -25.79
C PRO A 487 4.25 16.63 -27.04
N LYS A 488 3.44 16.81 -28.09
CA LYS A 488 3.82 17.62 -29.27
C LYS A 488 3.32 19.05 -29.11
N GLY A 489 4.08 19.87 -28.39
CA GLY A 489 3.96 21.32 -28.46
C GLY A 489 4.93 21.89 -29.50
N VAL A 490 4.50 22.01 -30.77
CA VAL A 490 5.29 22.73 -31.78
C VAL A 490 4.72 24.15 -31.93
N ILE A 491 5.46 25.14 -31.43
CA ILE A 491 5.23 26.54 -31.80
C ILE A 491 5.88 26.74 -33.18
N GLN A 492 5.09 26.73 -34.24
CA GLN A 492 5.47 27.40 -35.49
C GLN A 492 4.97 28.84 -35.44
N GLU A 493 5.87 29.77 -35.74
CA GLU A 493 5.69 31.23 -35.78
C GLU A 493 4.22 31.69 -35.89
N GLY A 494 3.66 32.15 -34.77
CA GLY A 494 2.39 32.87 -34.73
C GLY A 494 1.09 32.03 -34.75
N LYS A 495 1.14 30.69 -34.74
CA LYS A 495 -0.07 29.85 -34.61
C LYS A 495 0.05 28.92 -33.41
N PHE A 496 -0.81 29.12 -32.41
CA PHE A 496 -0.96 28.20 -31.28
C PHE A 496 -1.50 26.87 -31.78
N LEU A 497 -0.75 25.78 -31.59
CA LEU A 497 -1.19 24.39 -31.72
C LEU A 497 -1.01 23.75 -30.33
N GLU A 498 -2.08 23.69 -29.55
CA GLU A 498 -2.11 22.84 -28.35
C GLU A 498 -2.67 21.48 -28.78
N LEU A 499 -1.82 20.47 -28.86
CA LEU A 499 -2.20 19.09 -29.11
C LEU A 499 -2.39 18.40 -27.76
N LYS A 500 -3.65 18.18 -27.34
CA LYS A 500 -3.96 17.13 -26.37
C LYS A 500 -4.11 15.83 -27.15
N ASP A 501 -3.02 15.10 -27.28
CA ASP A 501 -3.01 13.81 -27.98
C ASP A 501 -3.31 12.70 -26.98
N ALA A 502 -4.38 11.95 -27.23
CA ALA A 502 -4.53 10.61 -26.69
C ALA A 502 -4.20 9.63 -27.82
N ARG A 503 -3.15 8.82 -27.64
CA ARG A 503 -2.86 7.71 -28.54
C ARG A 503 -3.49 6.44 -27.97
N LYS A 504 -4.53 5.94 -28.64
CA LYS A 504 -5.08 4.61 -28.37
C LYS A 504 -4.48 3.65 -29.39
N TYR A 505 -4.12 2.45 -28.99
CA TYR A 505 -3.76 1.41 -29.94
C TYR A 505 -4.87 0.38 -30.01
N PHE A 506 -4.94 -0.27 -31.17
CA PHE A 506 -5.88 -1.32 -31.49
C PHE A 506 -5.09 -2.50 -31.99
N THR A 507 -5.52 -3.69 -31.62
CA THR A 507 -4.83 -4.93 -31.88
C THR A 507 -5.77 -5.94 -32.52
N GLU A 508 -5.25 -6.70 -33.47
CA GLU A 508 -5.97 -7.80 -34.10
C GLU A 508 -5.05 -9.02 -34.16
N MET A 509 -5.48 -10.13 -33.57
CA MET A 509 -4.71 -11.37 -33.64
C MET A 509 -4.92 -12.07 -34.98
N GLN A 510 -3.82 -12.40 -35.64
CA GLN A 510 -3.78 -13.14 -36.90
C GLN A 510 -2.72 -14.25 -36.82
N ASP A 511 -3.16 -15.49 -36.59
CA ASP A 511 -2.29 -16.67 -36.43
C ASP A 511 -1.24 -16.48 -35.32
N ILE A 512 0.06 -16.57 -35.62
CA ILE A 512 1.15 -16.34 -34.66
C ILE A 512 1.53 -14.86 -34.51
N ALA A 513 0.79 -13.95 -35.14
CA ALA A 513 1.06 -12.52 -35.15
C ALA A 513 -0.10 -11.70 -34.58
N ILE A 514 0.22 -10.51 -34.06
CA ILE A 514 -0.70 -9.49 -33.59
C ILE A 514 -0.43 -8.27 -34.46
N HIS A 515 -1.43 -7.86 -35.22
CA HIS A 515 -1.41 -6.61 -35.96
C HIS A 515 -1.72 -5.48 -35.01
N ILE A 516 -0.83 -4.49 -34.90
CA ILE A 516 -1.04 -3.33 -34.03
C ILE A 516 -1.19 -2.08 -34.88
N THR A 517 -2.30 -1.38 -34.70
CA THR A 517 -2.53 -0.04 -35.25
C THR A 517 -2.66 0.97 -34.12
N SER A 518 -2.31 2.22 -34.37
CA SER A 518 -2.51 3.30 -33.42
C SER A 518 -3.45 4.34 -34.00
N ARG A 519 -4.32 4.89 -33.17
CA ARG A 519 -5.15 6.05 -33.47
C ARG A 519 -4.78 7.17 -32.54
N ILE A 520 -4.36 8.26 -33.14
CA ILE A 520 -4.10 9.52 -32.45
C ILE A 520 -5.33 10.37 -32.66
N THR A 521 -6.03 10.69 -31.57
CA THR A 521 -7.12 11.66 -31.58
C THR A 521 -6.67 12.90 -30.84
N GLY A 522 -6.89 14.06 -31.44
CA GLY A 522 -6.51 15.32 -30.82
C GLY A 522 -7.31 16.49 -31.37
N LEU A 523 -7.13 17.62 -30.69
CA LEU A 523 -7.66 18.92 -31.09
C LEU A 523 -6.56 19.72 -31.76
N LYS A 524 -6.77 20.08 -33.02
CA LYS A 524 -5.93 21.05 -33.72
C LYS A 524 -6.52 22.43 -33.51
N LEU A 525 -5.93 23.21 -32.60
CA LEU A 525 -6.26 24.62 -32.48
C LEU A 525 -5.50 25.39 -33.56
N SER A 526 -6.21 26.27 -34.27
CA SER A 526 -5.59 27.19 -35.22
C SER A 526 -6.16 28.58 -35.03
N LEU A 527 -5.28 29.57 -35.00
CA LEU A 527 -5.67 30.97 -35.01
C LEU A 527 -5.73 31.45 -36.45
N ASN A 528 -6.92 31.85 -36.88
CA ASN A 528 -7.14 32.53 -38.15
C ASN A 528 -7.71 33.92 -37.83
N GLY A 529 -6.82 34.89 -37.61
CA GLY A 529 -7.17 36.19 -37.00
C GLY A 529 -7.51 36.06 -35.50
N ASN A 530 -8.47 36.85 -35.01
CA ASN A 530 -8.93 36.84 -33.60
C ASN A 530 -9.93 35.71 -33.27
N LYS A 531 -10.15 34.76 -34.17
CA LYS A 531 -11.03 33.60 -33.92
C LYS A 531 -10.19 32.34 -33.77
N LEU A 532 -10.46 31.63 -32.68
CA LEU A 532 -9.95 30.30 -32.41
C LEU A 532 -10.81 29.32 -33.21
N ASN A 533 -10.19 28.62 -34.16
CA ASN A 533 -10.82 27.51 -34.87
C ASN A 533 -10.26 26.21 -34.30
N ASP A 534 -11.15 25.34 -33.83
CA ASP A 534 -10.85 23.98 -33.41
C ASP A 534 -11.19 23.00 -34.54
N GLN A 535 -10.26 22.10 -34.84
CA GLN A 535 -10.53 20.95 -35.70
C GLN A 535 -10.10 19.69 -34.97
N ASN A 536 -11.07 18.81 -34.71
CA ASN A 536 -10.75 17.44 -34.31
C ASN A 536 -10.04 16.75 -35.46
N PHE A 537 -8.90 16.12 -35.17
CA PHE A 537 -8.24 15.23 -36.12
C PHE A 537 -8.12 13.83 -35.53
N SER A 538 -8.05 12.86 -36.43
CA SER A 538 -7.85 11.45 -36.12
C SER A 538 -6.88 10.91 -37.16
N GLU A 539 -5.67 10.58 -36.73
CA GLU A 539 -4.66 9.95 -37.58
C GLU A 539 -4.47 8.50 -37.14
N SER A 540 -4.52 7.57 -38.10
CA SER A 540 -4.23 6.16 -37.86
C SER A 540 -2.84 5.82 -38.39
N ASN A 541 -1.94 5.32 -37.54
CA ASN A 541 -0.65 4.79 -37.97
C ASN A 541 -0.62 3.27 -37.79
N ASP A 542 -0.26 2.57 -38.84
CA ASP A 542 -0.02 1.13 -38.82
C ASP A 542 1.41 0.86 -38.30
N LEU A 543 1.54 0.06 -37.24
CA LEU A 543 2.83 -0.34 -36.66
C LEU A 543 3.30 -1.70 -37.20
N GLY A 544 2.43 -2.41 -37.89
CA GLY A 544 2.70 -3.70 -38.52
C GLY A 544 2.37 -4.89 -37.63
N TYR A 545 2.87 -6.05 -38.07
CA TYR A 545 2.64 -7.34 -37.43
C TYR A 545 3.77 -7.67 -36.45
N PHE A 546 3.40 -8.17 -35.27
CA PHE A 546 4.30 -8.57 -34.21
C PHE A 546 4.03 -10.02 -33.85
N HIS A 547 5.05 -10.87 -33.76
CA HIS A 547 4.85 -12.23 -33.23
C HIS A 547 4.18 -12.17 -31.84
N ILE A 548 3.33 -13.14 -31.46
CA ILE A 548 2.59 -13.07 -30.18
C ILE A 548 3.52 -12.94 -28.96
N TYR A 549 4.71 -13.54 -29.02
CA TYR A 549 5.75 -13.44 -27.99
C TYR A 549 6.78 -12.34 -28.22
N HIS A 550 6.53 -11.45 -29.19
CA HIS A 550 7.47 -10.38 -29.55
C HIS A 550 7.66 -9.42 -28.37
N PRO A 551 8.91 -9.13 -27.95
CA PRO A 551 9.17 -8.17 -26.89
C PRO A 551 8.78 -6.75 -27.33
N MET A 552 7.97 -6.07 -26.54
CA MET A 552 7.53 -4.68 -26.77
C MET A 552 7.89 -3.80 -25.59
N THR A 553 8.38 -2.60 -25.86
CA THR A 553 8.71 -1.60 -24.86
C THR A 553 7.58 -0.58 -24.74
N LEU A 554 7.14 -0.30 -23.52
CA LEU A 554 6.11 0.71 -23.24
C LEU A 554 6.74 2.02 -22.74
N THR A 555 6.31 3.16 -23.27
CA THR A 555 6.86 4.49 -22.95
C THR A 555 5.75 5.53 -22.76
N GLY A 556 5.96 6.49 -21.86
CA GLY A 556 5.00 7.58 -21.61
C GLY A 556 3.72 7.15 -20.89
N TYR A 557 3.69 5.97 -20.28
CA TYR A 557 2.59 5.48 -19.45
C TYR A 557 2.66 6.10 -18.05
N GLN A 558 1.57 6.71 -17.56
CA GLN A 558 1.47 7.25 -16.20
C GLN A 558 0.43 6.47 -15.42
N THR A 559 0.86 5.68 -14.44
CA THR A 559 0.00 4.99 -13.47
C THR A 559 -0.63 5.98 -12.51
N ASN A 560 -1.89 5.79 -12.11
CA ASN A 560 -2.46 6.51 -10.95
C ASN A 560 -1.79 6.05 -9.63
N PHE A 561 -1.62 6.96 -8.67
CA PHE A 561 -0.66 6.92 -7.53
C PHE A 561 -0.82 5.80 -6.46
N GLU A 562 0.26 5.62 -5.67
CA GLU A 562 0.42 4.91 -4.36
C GLU A 562 0.99 3.47 -4.33
N LEU A 563 2.10 3.16 -5.02
CA LEU A 563 2.95 1.98 -4.70
C LEU A 563 4.40 2.18 -5.19
N GLU A 564 5.38 1.68 -4.41
CA GLU A 564 6.83 1.77 -4.71
C GLU A 564 7.21 0.97 -5.97
N PHE A 565 8.23 1.45 -6.71
CA PHE A 565 8.53 1.11 -8.13
C PHE A 565 9.63 0.06 -8.37
N PRO A 566 9.23 -0.99 -9.07
CA PRO A 566 10.10 -1.95 -9.79
C PRO A 566 10.14 -1.85 -11.34
N GLN A 567 11.19 -2.40 -11.96
CA GLN A 567 11.59 -2.10 -13.34
C GLN A 567 11.61 -3.34 -14.27
N GLU A 568 10.54 -3.55 -15.04
CA GLU A 568 10.65 -4.21 -16.37
C GLU A 568 9.75 -3.43 -17.35
N SER A 569 10.35 -2.75 -18.34
CA SER A 569 9.61 -1.94 -19.33
C SER A 569 9.14 -2.74 -20.56
N MET A 570 9.43 -4.04 -20.56
CA MET A 570 9.30 -4.91 -21.71
C MET A 570 8.27 -6.02 -21.47
N VAL A 571 7.26 -6.09 -22.34
CA VAL A 571 6.16 -7.05 -22.27
C VAL A 571 5.99 -7.76 -23.61
N PRO A 572 5.51 -9.02 -23.64
CA PRO A 572 5.22 -9.69 -24.91
C PRO A 572 3.97 -9.08 -25.58
N ALA A 573 3.93 -9.08 -26.92
CA ALA A 573 2.84 -8.52 -27.71
C ALA A 573 1.44 -9.02 -27.32
N PHE A 574 1.31 -10.31 -26.97
CA PHE A 574 0.03 -10.89 -26.54
C PHE A 574 -0.55 -10.24 -25.29
N LEU A 575 0.30 -9.78 -24.38
CA LEU A 575 -0.15 -9.16 -23.13
C LEU A 575 -0.84 -7.83 -23.42
N TYR A 576 -0.39 -7.12 -24.45
CA TYR A 576 -1.02 -5.88 -24.89
C TYR A 576 -2.35 -6.10 -25.62
N HIS A 577 -2.42 -7.12 -26.49
CA HIS A 577 -3.66 -7.50 -27.16
C HIS A 577 -4.78 -7.78 -26.17
N TYR A 578 -4.48 -8.51 -25.10
CA TYR A 578 -5.45 -8.78 -24.04
C TYR A 578 -5.78 -7.57 -23.17
N ALA A 579 -4.85 -6.63 -22.97
CA ALA A 579 -5.12 -5.41 -22.22
C ALA A 579 -6.13 -4.49 -22.91
N GLU A 580 -6.16 -4.49 -24.24
CA GLU A 580 -7.12 -3.71 -25.03
C GLU A 580 -8.56 -4.28 -24.93
N GLU A 581 -8.73 -5.61 -25.01
CA GLU A 581 -10.05 -6.26 -25.06
C GLU A 581 -10.93 -5.97 -23.83
N TYR A 582 -10.33 -5.68 -22.67
CA TYR A 582 -11.09 -5.44 -21.44
C TYR A 582 -11.52 -3.98 -21.23
N ASP A 583 -11.06 -3.00 -22.02
CA ASP A 583 -11.33 -1.55 -21.85
C ASP A 583 -11.17 -1.04 -20.38
N GLU A 584 -10.44 -1.80 -19.54
CA GLU A 584 -10.19 -1.63 -18.09
C GLU A 584 -8.72 -1.22 -17.86
N LEU A 585 -8.25 -0.20 -18.59
CA LEU A 585 -6.89 0.35 -18.42
C LEU A 585 -6.62 0.85 -16.99
N VAL A 586 -7.65 1.04 -16.17
CA VAL A 586 -7.54 1.46 -14.75
C VAL A 586 -7.16 0.29 -13.83
N ASP A 587 -7.62 -0.94 -14.10
CA ASP A 587 -7.26 -2.12 -13.29
C ASP A 587 -5.95 -2.77 -13.76
N PHE A 588 -5.56 -2.51 -15.01
CA PHE A 588 -4.26 -2.87 -15.57
C PHE A 588 -3.09 -2.10 -14.90
N ASP A 589 -3.35 -0.93 -14.28
CA ASP A 589 -2.38 -0.19 -13.45
C ASP A 589 -1.94 -1.00 -12.22
N ALA A 590 -2.83 -1.77 -11.59
CA ALA A 590 -2.52 -2.61 -10.44
C ALA A 590 -1.81 -3.93 -10.84
N GLY A 591 -2.22 -4.51 -11.98
CA GLY A 591 -1.64 -5.74 -12.54
C GLY A 591 -0.20 -5.60 -13.03
N ILE A 592 0.09 -4.49 -13.74
CA ILE A 592 1.45 -4.14 -14.15
C ILE A 592 2.30 -3.75 -12.94
N ALA A 593 1.75 -2.98 -11.98
CA ALA A 593 2.47 -2.56 -10.77
C ALA A 593 2.88 -3.71 -9.83
N LEU A 594 2.39 -4.95 -10.02
CA LEU A 594 2.74 -6.10 -9.17
C LEU A 594 3.53 -7.21 -9.90
N ALA A 595 3.57 -7.21 -11.24
CA ALA A 595 4.65 -7.88 -12.00
C ALA A 595 6.03 -7.24 -11.73
N ILE A 596 5.95 -6.04 -11.17
CA ILE A 596 6.95 -5.07 -10.82
C ILE A 596 7.06 -5.17 -9.27
N ASN A 597 7.94 -6.01 -8.67
CA ASN A 597 8.31 -6.03 -7.22
C ASN A 597 9.85 -6.11 -7.03
N VAL A 598 10.54 -4.98 -6.68
CA VAL A 598 12.02 -4.65 -6.77
C VAL A 598 12.75 -4.69 -5.43
N GLY A 599 12.24 -5.40 -4.44
CA GLY A 599 12.94 -5.53 -3.14
C GLY A 599 14.33 -6.18 -3.21
N LEU A 600 14.63 -6.94 -4.28
CA LEU A 600 15.86 -7.74 -4.41
C LEU A 600 16.88 -7.17 -5.42
N GLU A 601 16.44 -6.34 -6.37
CA GLU A 601 17.33 -5.86 -7.44
C GLU A 601 18.10 -4.59 -7.11
N ILE A 602 17.70 -3.77 -6.13
CA ILE A 602 18.60 -2.73 -5.62
C ILE A 602 19.83 -3.38 -4.96
N ALA A 603 19.71 -4.58 -4.39
CA ALA A 603 20.84 -5.35 -3.89
C ALA A 603 21.63 -6.08 -5.00
N LEU A 604 20.96 -6.61 -6.04
CA LEU A 604 21.62 -7.28 -7.18
C LEU A 604 22.25 -6.31 -8.19
N PHE A 605 21.65 -5.16 -8.48
CA PHE A 605 22.19 -4.07 -9.33
C PHE A 605 23.59 -3.63 -8.89
N PHE A 606 23.82 -3.60 -7.57
CA PHE A 606 25.11 -3.24 -6.96
C PHE A 606 26.03 -4.43 -6.64
N ALA A 607 25.52 -5.67 -6.68
CA ALA A 607 26.35 -6.88 -6.63
C ALA A 607 26.92 -7.28 -8.01
N THR A 608 26.24 -6.92 -9.12
CA THR A 608 26.59 -7.37 -10.49
C THR A 608 26.92 -6.26 -11.48
N GLY A 609 26.78 -4.97 -11.14
CA GLY A 609 27.21 -3.86 -11.99
C GLY A 609 26.24 -3.50 -13.13
N GLY A 610 25.02 -3.08 -12.78
CA GLY A 610 24.17 -2.12 -13.51
C GLY A 610 24.09 -2.08 -15.06
N GLY A 611 24.14 -3.20 -15.78
CA GLY A 611 23.97 -3.25 -17.25
C GLY A 611 22.51 -3.20 -17.76
N SER A 612 21.55 -3.78 -17.03
CA SER A 612 20.24 -4.17 -17.60
C SER A 612 19.34 -3.00 -18.04
N ILE A 613 19.23 -1.91 -17.25
CA ILE A 613 18.37 -0.75 -17.57
C ILE A 613 18.91 0.03 -18.78
N LEU A 614 20.23 0.06 -18.94
CA LEU A 614 20.88 0.71 -20.09
C LEU A 614 20.81 -0.18 -21.34
N ASN A 615 20.75 -1.50 -21.17
CA ASN A 615 20.47 -2.43 -22.27
C ASN A 615 19.06 -2.20 -22.82
N ASP A 616 18.05 -2.03 -21.96
CA ASP A 616 16.69 -1.67 -22.40
C ASP A 616 16.65 -0.35 -23.20
N LEU A 617 17.54 0.61 -22.91
CA LEU A 617 17.66 1.87 -23.65
C LEU A 617 18.40 1.72 -25.00
N LYS A 618 19.33 0.76 -25.17
CA LYS A 618 20.07 0.53 -26.44
C LYS A 618 19.16 0.17 -27.62
N TYR A 619 17.97 -0.36 -27.33
CA TYR A 619 16.97 -0.77 -28.34
C TYR A 619 15.97 0.33 -28.70
N LEU A 620 16.12 1.53 -28.14
CA LEU A 620 15.38 2.70 -28.62
C LEU A 620 15.83 3.06 -30.04
N LYS A 621 14.89 3.05 -30.99
CA LYS A 621 15.06 3.33 -32.44
C LYS A 621 16.01 4.48 -32.80
N TYR A 622 16.18 5.47 -31.92
CA TYR A 622 17.04 6.64 -32.11
C TYR A 622 18.41 6.55 -31.43
N ILE A 623 18.57 5.76 -30.36
CA ILE A 623 19.85 5.58 -29.64
C ILE A 623 20.82 4.72 -30.45
N THR A 624 20.32 3.67 -31.10
CA THR A 624 21.12 2.78 -31.95
C THR A 624 21.69 3.52 -33.16
N LYS A 625 20.91 4.43 -33.77
CA LYS A 625 21.34 5.30 -34.88
C LYS A 625 22.29 6.41 -34.45
N LEU A 626 22.09 6.99 -33.26
CA LEU A 626 23.01 7.95 -32.66
C LEU A 626 24.37 7.30 -32.34
N GLY A 627 24.37 6.07 -31.81
CA GLY A 627 25.58 5.29 -31.54
C GLY A 627 26.38 4.94 -32.80
N GLN A 628 25.73 4.79 -33.95
CA GLN A 628 26.40 4.62 -35.25
C GLN A 628 26.99 5.94 -35.78
N ALA A 629 26.28 7.06 -35.62
CA ALA A 629 26.79 8.39 -35.99
C ALA A 629 27.97 8.85 -35.12
N ILE A 630 27.95 8.53 -33.82
CA ILE A 630 29.02 8.83 -32.85
C ILE A 630 30.32 8.07 -33.16
N ARG A 631 30.24 6.88 -33.79
CA ARG A 631 31.40 6.06 -34.17
C ARG A 631 32.06 6.46 -35.50
N GLY A 632 31.69 7.60 -36.08
CA GLY A 632 32.51 8.28 -37.10
C GLY A 632 32.11 8.07 -38.57
N GLY A 633 30.86 7.70 -38.86
CA GLY A 633 30.34 7.73 -40.24
C GLY A 633 30.22 9.17 -40.75
N ILE A 634 30.87 9.51 -41.87
CA ILE A 634 30.66 10.78 -42.58
C ILE A 634 29.24 10.74 -43.16
N LEU A 635 28.29 11.40 -42.51
CA LEU A 635 26.89 11.46 -42.96
C LEU A 635 26.61 12.78 -43.69
N PRO A 636 25.72 12.78 -44.71
CA PRO A 636 25.33 13.98 -45.44
C PRO A 636 24.67 15.05 -44.55
N PRO A 637 24.82 16.35 -44.87
CA PRO A 637 24.26 17.46 -44.09
C PRO A 637 22.74 17.41 -43.85
N THR A 638 21.99 16.74 -44.73
CA THR A 638 20.54 16.53 -44.62
C THR A 638 20.15 15.51 -43.54
N GLU A 639 21.00 14.52 -43.26
CA GLU A 639 20.81 13.58 -42.15
C GLU A 639 21.19 14.21 -40.81
N LEU A 640 22.12 15.17 -40.81
CA LEU A 640 22.52 15.95 -39.62
C LEU A 640 21.36 16.81 -39.06
N VAL A 641 20.53 17.38 -39.94
CA VAL A 641 19.29 18.10 -39.55
C VAL A 641 18.21 17.14 -39.03
N THR A 642 18.16 15.92 -39.55
CA THR A 642 17.22 14.87 -39.12
C THR A 642 17.62 14.29 -37.75
N ILE A 643 18.92 14.19 -37.47
CA ILE A 643 19.47 13.82 -36.15
C ILE A 643 19.21 14.93 -35.12
N TRP A 644 19.22 16.21 -35.50
CA TRP A 644 18.85 17.32 -34.61
C TRP A 644 17.35 17.41 -34.30
N ARG A 645 16.49 16.88 -35.18
CA ARG A 645 15.08 16.59 -34.85
C ARG A 645 14.97 15.34 -33.97
N ALA A 646 15.79 14.31 -34.18
CA ALA A 646 15.89 13.15 -33.29
C ALA A 646 16.51 13.47 -31.91
N ALA A 647 17.18 14.61 -31.75
CA ALA A 647 17.66 15.12 -30.45
C ALA A 647 16.51 15.48 -29.48
N GLU A 648 15.26 15.54 -29.96
CA GLU A 648 14.06 15.53 -29.11
C GLU A 648 13.93 14.23 -28.30
N GLY A 649 14.46 13.11 -28.79
CA GLY A 649 14.53 11.84 -28.05
C GLY A 649 15.69 11.77 -27.04
N VAL A 650 16.80 12.48 -27.28
CA VAL A 650 17.94 12.54 -26.33
C VAL A 650 17.54 13.22 -25.03
N SER A 651 16.66 14.23 -25.10
CA SER A 651 16.18 14.94 -23.91
C SER A 651 15.28 14.04 -23.06
N GLN A 652 14.48 13.15 -23.66
CA GLN A 652 13.71 12.14 -22.94
C GLN A 652 14.61 11.08 -22.27
N VAL A 653 15.69 10.65 -22.93
CA VAL A 653 16.67 9.71 -22.38
C VAL A 653 17.45 10.31 -21.21
N VAL A 654 17.83 11.60 -21.34
CA VAL A 654 18.43 12.38 -20.27
C VAL A 654 17.45 12.51 -19.09
N ALA A 655 16.16 12.72 -19.35
CA ALA A 655 15.13 12.81 -18.32
C ALA A 655 14.95 11.49 -17.55
N VAL A 656 14.85 10.38 -18.27
CA VAL A 656 14.72 9.03 -17.69
C VAL A 656 15.96 8.66 -16.88
N SER A 657 17.16 8.86 -17.44
CA SER A 657 18.42 8.57 -16.73
C SER A 657 18.59 9.43 -15.48
N ALA A 658 18.24 10.72 -15.56
CA ALA A 658 18.31 11.63 -14.44
C ALA A 658 17.29 11.28 -13.33
N SER A 659 16.09 10.83 -13.71
CA SER A 659 15.09 10.35 -12.76
C SER A 659 15.60 9.15 -11.95
N THR A 660 16.17 8.15 -12.62
CA THR A 660 16.72 6.96 -11.98
C THR A 660 17.90 7.29 -11.05
N ILE A 661 18.82 8.14 -11.48
CA ILE A 661 19.98 8.54 -10.65
C ILE A 661 19.55 9.40 -9.46
N SER A 662 18.54 10.25 -9.63
CA SER A 662 17.99 11.04 -8.52
C SER A 662 17.46 10.15 -7.39
N SER A 663 16.65 9.15 -7.73
CA SER A 663 16.09 8.21 -6.75
C SER A 663 17.19 7.43 -6.01
N TYR A 664 18.26 7.03 -6.72
CA TYR A 664 19.42 6.37 -6.12
C TYR A 664 20.18 7.26 -5.13
N GLN A 665 20.44 8.51 -5.50
CA GLN A 665 21.13 9.46 -4.63
C GLN A 665 20.26 9.83 -3.42
N GLY A 666 18.93 9.87 -3.58
CA GLY A 666 18.00 9.96 -2.46
C GLY A 666 18.13 8.78 -1.49
N TYR A 667 18.23 7.55 -2.01
CA TYR A 667 18.45 6.36 -1.19
C TYR A 667 19.80 6.39 -0.46
N LEU A 668 20.90 6.71 -1.14
CA LEU A 668 22.23 6.81 -0.51
C LEU A 668 22.26 7.89 0.59
N ALA A 669 21.55 9.01 0.40
CA ALA A 669 21.41 10.02 1.44
C ALA A 669 20.74 9.47 2.72
N THR A 670 19.78 8.53 2.59
CA THR A 670 19.13 7.91 3.75
C THR A 670 20.01 6.88 4.47
N LYS A 671 21.04 6.35 3.80
CA LYS A 671 21.97 5.35 4.34
C LYS A 671 23.32 5.92 4.76
N ALA A 672 23.61 7.18 4.44
CA ALA A 672 24.84 7.85 4.81
C ALA A 672 24.86 8.15 6.32
N ASN A 673 25.90 7.64 7.01
CA ASN A 673 26.07 7.83 8.45
C ASN A 673 26.73 9.17 8.81
N ASP A 674 27.39 9.84 7.86
CA ASP A 674 27.96 11.17 8.06
C ASP A 674 27.20 12.25 7.26
N GLU A 675 27.13 13.44 7.86
CA GLU A 675 26.32 14.54 7.36
C GLU A 675 26.84 15.13 6.04
N ALA A 676 28.15 15.04 5.77
CA ALA A 676 28.74 15.55 4.54
C ALA A 676 28.40 14.65 3.35
N THR A 677 28.49 13.33 3.51
CA THR A 677 28.10 12.34 2.49
C THR A 677 26.59 12.39 2.25
N ARG A 678 25.78 12.54 3.30
CA ARG A 678 24.33 12.75 3.17
C ARG A 678 23.98 14.02 2.38
N ALA A 679 24.57 15.16 2.74
CA ALA A 679 24.34 16.42 2.05
C ALA A 679 24.81 16.37 0.58
N HIS A 680 25.87 15.62 0.30
CA HIS A 680 26.38 15.40 -1.04
C HIS A 680 25.41 14.59 -1.92
N HIS A 681 24.90 13.47 -1.41
CA HIS A 681 23.90 12.66 -2.11
C HIS A 681 22.61 13.45 -2.37
N LEU A 682 22.13 14.22 -1.38
CA LEU A 682 20.99 15.13 -1.57
C LEU A 682 21.27 16.22 -2.62
N ALA A 683 22.51 16.69 -2.74
CA ALA A 683 22.87 17.66 -3.76
C ALA A 683 22.80 17.04 -5.17
N ILE A 684 23.43 15.89 -5.39
CA ILE A 684 23.37 15.19 -6.70
C ILE A 684 21.91 14.83 -7.04
N GLN A 685 21.14 14.36 -6.07
CA GLN A 685 19.71 14.09 -6.23
C GLN A 685 18.96 15.32 -6.75
N ARG A 686 19.12 16.48 -6.11
CA ARG A 686 18.45 17.74 -6.51
C ARG A 686 18.85 18.19 -7.91
N TRP A 687 20.13 18.07 -8.28
CA TRP A 687 20.61 18.43 -9.61
C TRP A 687 20.07 17.50 -10.70
N MET A 688 19.96 16.20 -10.42
CA MET A 688 19.37 15.22 -11.34
C MET A 688 17.86 15.43 -11.52
N ILE A 689 17.13 15.81 -10.47
CA ILE A 689 15.73 16.27 -10.58
C ILE A 689 15.65 17.50 -11.49
N GLY A 690 16.58 18.44 -11.34
CA GLY A 690 16.71 19.60 -12.21
C GLY A 690 16.94 19.23 -13.68
N LEU A 691 17.86 18.29 -13.95
CA LEU A 691 18.14 17.79 -15.30
C LEU A 691 16.91 17.09 -15.91
N MET A 692 16.16 16.32 -15.10
CA MET A 692 14.92 15.66 -15.51
C MET A 692 13.86 16.66 -15.97
N PHE A 693 13.52 17.66 -15.17
CA PHE A 693 12.48 18.63 -15.53
C PHE A 693 12.87 19.57 -16.68
N THR A 694 14.17 19.77 -16.90
CA THR A 694 14.68 20.71 -17.90
C THR A 694 14.89 20.08 -19.27
N SER A 695 14.91 18.76 -19.33
CA SER A 695 15.04 17.96 -20.56
C SER A 695 13.69 17.53 -21.15
N ILE A 696 12.55 17.88 -20.52
CA ILE A 696 11.20 17.55 -20.99
C ILE A 696 10.66 18.50 -22.10
N GLY A 697 11.41 19.54 -22.53
CA GLY A 697 10.97 20.49 -23.57
C GLY A 697 11.87 20.57 -24.82
N ALA A 698 11.27 20.67 -26.02
CA ALA A 698 12.01 20.81 -27.29
C ALA A 698 12.55 22.24 -27.59
N THR A 699 12.45 23.17 -26.64
CA THR A 699 12.78 24.60 -26.86
C THR A 699 14.27 24.90 -26.66
N ILE A 700 14.78 25.96 -27.30
CA ILE A 700 16.15 26.50 -27.08
C ILE A 700 16.44 26.70 -25.59
N TYR A 701 15.42 27.13 -24.82
CA TYR A 701 15.51 27.37 -23.38
C TYR A 701 15.73 26.10 -22.55
N ALA A 702 15.01 25.02 -22.87
CA ALA A 702 15.18 23.71 -22.24
C ALA A 702 16.59 23.15 -22.50
N ARG A 703 17.11 23.35 -23.72
CA ARG A 703 18.47 22.95 -24.10
C ARG A 703 19.54 23.75 -23.33
N ILE A 704 19.36 25.06 -23.19
CA ILE A 704 20.25 25.93 -22.39
C ILE A 704 20.29 25.48 -20.93
N ARG A 705 19.11 25.17 -20.37
CA ARG A 705 19.01 24.75 -18.97
C ARG A 705 19.61 23.35 -18.75
N ALA A 706 19.35 22.38 -19.62
CA ALA A 706 19.95 21.05 -19.54
C ALA A 706 21.49 21.09 -19.64
N VAL A 707 22.06 21.94 -20.51
CA VAL A 707 23.51 22.13 -20.63
C VAL A 707 24.11 22.76 -19.37
N ARG A 708 23.42 23.72 -18.75
CA ARG A 708 23.85 24.33 -17.48
C ARG A 708 23.85 23.33 -16.33
N GLU A 709 22.78 22.54 -16.21
CA GLU A 709 22.66 21.55 -15.14
C GLU A 709 23.67 20.40 -15.33
N ALA A 710 23.96 20.00 -16.58
CA ALA A 710 25.01 19.01 -16.88
C ALA A 710 26.42 19.48 -16.47
N ASP A 711 26.76 20.74 -16.72
CA ASP A 711 28.05 21.33 -16.31
C ASP A 711 28.22 21.37 -14.78
N LYS A 712 27.15 21.71 -14.04
CA LYS A 712 27.16 21.69 -12.58
C LYS A 712 27.34 20.28 -12.01
N ILE A 713 26.68 19.29 -12.61
CA ILE A 713 26.82 17.88 -12.22
C ILE A 713 28.27 17.41 -12.43
N LEU A 714 28.87 17.70 -13.58
CA LEU A 714 30.26 17.31 -13.87
C LEU A 714 31.27 17.97 -12.91
N LYS A 715 31.10 19.27 -12.60
CA LYS A 715 31.95 19.96 -11.63
C LYS A 715 31.87 19.37 -10.23
N ILE A 716 30.72 18.84 -9.84
CA ILE A 716 30.54 18.14 -8.56
C ILE A 716 31.22 16.76 -8.60
N ILE A 717 31.11 16.04 -9.72
CA ILE A 717 31.75 14.74 -9.94
C ILE A 717 33.28 14.86 -9.94
N GLU A 718 33.82 15.90 -10.58
CA GLU A 718 35.26 16.17 -10.69
C GLU A 718 35.96 16.41 -9.34
N ASN A 719 35.21 16.74 -8.29
CA ASN A 719 35.75 16.97 -6.94
C ASN A 719 35.98 15.67 -6.13
N PHE A 720 35.71 14.49 -6.70
CA PHE A 720 35.85 13.19 -6.03
C PHE A 720 36.88 12.28 -6.70
N PRO A 721 37.50 11.35 -5.93
CA PRO A 721 38.34 10.29 -6.51
C PRO A 721 37.55 9.43 -7.51
N ALA A 722 38.18 9.02 -8.60
CA ALA A 722 37.55 8.25 -9.68
C ALA A 722 36.76 7.04 -9.14
N GLY A 723 35.47 6.96 -9.47
CA GLY A 723 34.57 5.87 -9.07
C GLY A 723 33.83 6.07 -7.74
N ALA A 724 34.19 7.06 -6.90
CA ALA A 724 33.57 7.26 -5.59
C ALA A 724 32.21 8.00 -5.63
N HIS A 725 31.89 8.67 -6.74
CA HIS A 725 30.68 9.49 -6.90
C HIS A 725 29.43 8.68 -7.30
N GLY A 726 29.56 7.38 -7.60
CA GLY A 726 28.42 6.49 -7.88
C GLY A 726 27.63 6.83 -9.16
N VAL A 727 28.25 7.53 -10.12
CA VAL A 727 27.65 7.89 -11.43
C VAL A 727 28.33 7.06 -12.52
N PRO A 728 27.58 6.28 -13.33
CA PRO A 728 28.14 5.47 -14.42
C PRO A 728 28.92 6.29 -15.47
N GLN A 729 29.99 5.73 -16.03
CA GLN A 729 30.90 6.43 -16.96
C GLN A 729 30.20 6.92 -18.23
N ASN A 730 29.28 6.13 -18.78
CA ASN A 730 28.48 6.50 -19.95
C ASN A 730 27.56 7.71 -19.70
N ILE A 731 27.11 7.92 -18.46
CA ILE A 731 26.38 9.13 -18.06
C ILE A 731 27.33 10.32 -17.95
N ILE A 732 28.55 10.11 -17.44
CA ILE A 732 29.61 11.13 -17.44
C ILE A 732 29.95 11.55 -18.87
N ASP A 733 30.02 10.62 -19.81
CA ASP A 733 30.31 10.89 -21.23
C ASP A 733 29.16 11.68 -21.90
N LEU A 734 27.90 11.35 -21.60
CA LEU A 734 26.72 12.08 -22.05
C LEU A 734 26.69 13.50 -21.49
N LEU A 735 26.92 13.66 -20.19
CA LEU A 735 27.01 14.97 -19.52
C LEU A 735 28.16 15.80 -20.09
N THR A 736 29.33 15.17 -20.33
CA THR A 736 30.52 15.84 -20.88
C THR A 736 30.26 16.33 -22.30
N THR A 737 29.49 15.57 -23.07
CA THR A 737 29.02 15.97 -24.40
C THR A 737 28.07 17.16 -24.32
N LEU A 738 27.12 17.18 -23.40
CA LEU A 738 26.23 18.32 -23.17
C LEU A 738 27.01 19.59 -22.77
N ARG A 739 28.01 19.45 -21.87
CA ARG A 739 28.92 20.54 -21.47
C ARG A 739 29.72 21.09 -22.67
N GLY A 740 30.27 20.21 -23.51
CA GLY A 740 31.07 20.59 -24.69
C GLY A 740 30.29 21.35 -25.77
N LYS A 741 28.95 21.41 -25.69
CA LYS A 741 28.09 22.12 -26.65
C LYS A 741 27.73 23.55 -26.24
N GLN A 742 28.23 24.05 -25.12
CA GLN A 742 28.03 25.44 -24.66
C GLN A 742 28.38 26.48 -25.75
N VAL A 743 29.54 26.35 -26.39
CA VAL A 743 30.00 27.33 -27.41
C VAL A 743 29.01 27.49 -28.58
N VAL A 744 28.36 26.39 -28.98
CA VAL A 744 27.39 26.39 -30.10
C VAL A 744 26.05 27.03 -29.70
N LEU A 745 25.64 26.89 -28.44
CA LEU A 745 24.43 27.54 -27.93
C LEU A 745 24.62 29.04 -27.76
N ALA A 746 25.75 29.50 -27.22
CA ALA A 746 26.06 30.93 -27.10
C ALA A 746 26.06 31.66 -28.45
N ALA A 747 26.66 31.06 -29.49
CA ALA A 747 26.65 31.60 -30.84
C ALA A 747 25.24 31.70 -31.46
N ASN A 748 24.37 30.71 -31.20
CA ASN A 748 22.97 30.76 -31.64
C ASN A 748 22.13 31.82 -30.89
N LEU A 749 22.48 32.13 -29.65
CA LEU A 749 21.82 33.17 -28.85
C LEU A 749 22.19 34.57 -29.33
N GLU A 750 23.47 34.79 -29.65
CA GLU A 750 23.97 36.03 -30.26
C GLU A 750 23.26 36.29 -31.60
N ALA A 751 23.21 35.28 -32.49
CA ALA A 751 22.53 35.40 -33.77
C ALA A 751 21.03 35.75 -33.65
N ARG A 752 20.37 35.33 -32.56
CA ARG A 752 18.95 35.64 -32.31
C ARG A 752 18.76 37.08 -31.83
N LEU A 753 19.65 37.61 -31.00
CA LEU A 753 19.62 39.01 -30.59
C LEU A 753 19.93 39.94 -31.78
N ASP A 754 20.87 39.54 -32.63
CA ASP A 754 21.17 40.26 -33.89
C ASP A 754 19.95 40.30 -34.83
N ALA A 755 19.21 39.19 -34.93
CA ALA A 755 17.97 39.14 -35.71
C ALA A 755 16.86 40.04 -35.12
N ILE A 756 16.76 40.15 -33.79
CA ILE A 756 15.83 41.07 -33.11
C ILE A 756 16.25 42.52 -33.31
N ASN A 757 17.55 42.80 -33.41
CA ASN A 757 18.12 44.14 -33.58
C ASN A 757 18.22 44.61 -35.04
N ALA A 758 17.45 44.02 -35.96
CA ALA A 758 17.49 44.36 -37.39
C ALA A 758 17.33 45.87 -37.70
N ASN A 759 16.82 46.67 -36.76
CA ASN A 759 16.62 48.12 -36.86
C ASN A 759 17.43 48.98 -35.84
N GLY A 760 18.36 48.41 -35.07
CA GLY A 760 19.18 49.16 -34.08
C GLY A 760 18.43 49.60 -32.81
N ILE A 761 17.35 48.93 -32.45
CA ILE A 761 16.42 49.33 -31.36
C ILE A 761 16.93 48.88 -29.98
N ILE A 762 17.89 47.94 -29.92
CA ILE A 762 18.36 47.31 -28.67
C ILE A 762 19.90 47.29 -28.55
N ASP A 763 20.59 48.25 -29.17
CA ASP A 763 22.06 48.31 -29.24
C ASP A 763 22.74 48.30 -27.85
N ASP A 764 22.17 49.00 -26.86
CA ASP A 764 22.73 49.05 -25.50
C ASP A 764 22.58 47.70 -24.79
N VAL A 765 21.49 46.97 -25.06
CA VAL A 765 21.29 45.60 -24.56
C VAL A 765 22.31 44.65 -25.16
N ILE A 766 22.56 44.71 -26.47
CA ILE A 766 23.56 43.85 -27.13
C ILE A 766 24.97 44.16 -26.63
N ALA A 767 25.31 45.45 -26.53
CA ALA A 767 26.61 45.89 -26.01
C ALA A 767 26.86 45.36 -24.60
N LYS A 768 25.86 45.40 -23.72
CA LYS A 768 25.95 44.86 -22.36
C LYS A 768 25.92 43.33 -22.34
N PHE A 769 25.10 42.68 -23.17
CA PHE A 769 25.05 41.21 -23.30
C PHE A 769 26.40 40.62 -23.71
N ASN A 770 27.11 41.29 -24.62
CA ASN A 770 28.43 40.83 -25.08
C ASN A 770 29.51 40.93 -24.00
N GLN A 771 29.29 41.73 -22.95
CA GLN A 771 30.18 41.83 -21.78
C GLN A 771 29.89 40.78 -20.71
N LEU A 772 28.76 40.08 -20.80
CA LEU A 772 28.41 38.98 -19.90
C LEU A 772 29.26 37.73 -20.22
N ASP A 773 29.61 36.97 -19.19
CA ASP A 773 30.23 35.65 -19.40
C ASP A 773 29.23 34.65 -20.01
N ASN A 774 29.71 33.48 -20.47
CA ASN A 774 28.84 32.50 -21.12
C ASN A 774 27.68 32.04 -20.23
N ASN A 775 27.87 31.92 -18.92
CA ASN A 775 26.84 31.50 -17.98
C ASN A 775 25.81 32.62 -17.74
N GLU A 776 26.27 33.86 -17.61
CA GLU A 776 25.44 35.06 -17.50
C GLU A 776 24.63 35.31 -18.78
N LYS A 777 25.21 35.09 -19.97
CA LYS A 777 24.51 35.14 -21.27
C LYS A 777 23.34 34.16 -21.32
N TYR A 778 23.49 32.96 -20.76
CA TYR A 778 22.40 31.98 -20.67
C TYR A 778 21.28 32.45 -19.74
N LEU A 779 21.64 32.94 -18.55
CA LEU A 779 20.67 33.45 -17.57
C LEU A 779 19.90 34.66 -18.12
N PHE A 780 20.60 35.56 -18.80
CA PHE A 780 20.02 36.72 -19.45
C PHE A 780 18.96 36.31 -20.48
N PHE A 781 19.28 35.32 -21.31
CA PHE A 781 18.34 34.83 -22.31
C PHE A 781 17.18 34.04 -21.70
N GLU A 782 17.40 33.34 -20.59
CA GLU A 782 16.35 32.66 -19.84
C GLU A 782 15.29 33.65 -19.31
N ASP A 783 15.73 34.78 -18.74
CA ASP A 783 14.82 35.76 -18.17
C ASP A 783 14.19 36.71 -19.20
N PHE A 784 14.95 37.11 -20.24
CA PHE A 784 14.54 38.17 -21.16
C PHE A 784 14.32 37.71 -22.61
N GLY A 785 14.71 36.48 -22.99
CA GLY A 785 14.62 35.97 -24.37
C GLY A 785 13.21 35.83 -24.95
N LYS A 786 12.17 36.03 -24.13
CA LYS A 786 10.75 36.07 -24.52
C LYS A 786 10.11 37.46 -24.47
N LEU A 787 10.89 38.52 -24.20
CA LEU A 787 10.36 39.88 -24.19
C LEU A 787 9.73 40.23 -25.54
N THR A 788 8.61 40.94 -25.49
CA THR A 788 8.04 41.60 -26.65
C THR A 788 8.96 42.74 -27.09
N GLU A 789 8.75 43.27 -28.31
CA GLU A 789 9.50 44.43 -28.82
C GLU A 789 9.44 45.62 -27.84
N GLU A 790 8.27 45.91 -27.26
CA GLU A 790 8.11 46.93 -26.21
C GLU A 790 8.92 46.62 -24.94
N GLY A 791 8.99 45.35 -24.54
CA GLY A 791 9.78 44.90 -23.40
C GLY A 791 11.28 45.09 -23.62
N TRP A 792 11.75 44.78 -24.82
CA TRP A 792 13.14 45.02 -25.21
C TRP A 792 13.51 46.50 -25.23
N VAL A 793 12.63 47.37 -25.75
CA VAL A 793 12.81 48.83 -25.68
C VAL A 793 12.90 49.30 -24.23
N LYS A 794 12.02 48.80 -23.35
CA LYS A 794 12.04 49.14 -21.91
C LYS A 794 13.30 48.66 -21.21
N LEU A 795 13.84 47.50 -21.58
CA LEU A 795 15.11 47.01 -21.04
C LEU A 795 16.30 47.84 -21.56
N ASN A 796 16.24 48.27 -22.83
CA ASN A 796 17.28 49.08 -23.46
C ASN A 796 17.41 50.47 -22.81
N GLN A 797 16.30 51.09 -22.38
CA GLN A 797 16.34 52.33 -21.60
C GLN A 797 17.13 52.12 -20.30
N SER A 798 18.35 52.67 -20.22
CA SER A 798 19.26 52.46 -19.07
C SER A 798 19.68 50.99 -18.89
N ALA A 799 19.95 50.28 -19.99
CA ALA A 799 20.35 48.86 -20.01
C ALA A 799 21.47 48.55 -19.01
N ASN A 800 22.51 49.40 -18.92
CA ASN A 800 23.60 49.21 -17.95
C ASN A 800 23.09 49.05 -16.52
N THR A 801 22.33 50.03 -16.01
CA THR A 801 21.83 50.00 -14.63
C THR A 801 20.82 48.88 -14.40
N LYS A 802 19.93 48.61 -15.37
CA LYS A 802 18.90 47.57 -15.21
C LYS A 802 19.48 46.17 -15.25
N ILE A 803 20.44 45.91 -16.13
CA ILE A 803 21.13 44.62 -16.23
C ILE A 803 22.04 44.43 -15.00
N ASP A 804 22.69 45.49 -14.50
CA ASP A 804 23.45 45.41 -13.24
C ASP A 804 22.54 45.12 -12.03
N ASN A 805 21.37 45.76 -11.94
CA ASN A 805 20.37 45.47 -10.91
C ASN A 805 19.80 44.05 -11.03
N TRP A 806 19.53 43.58 -12.25
CA TRP A 806 19.11 42.20 -12.53
C TRP A 806 20.17 41.22 -12.03
N LEU A 807 21.43 41.44 -12.39
CA LEU A 807 22.53 40.56 -12.00
C LEU A 807 22.73 40.58 -10.47
N LEU A 808 22.63 41.75 -9.83
CA LEU A 808 22.69 41.88 -8.37
C LEU A 808 21.57 41.07 -7.68
N LEU A 809 20.33 41.20 -8.13
CA LEU A 809 19.20 40.44 -7.58
C LEU A 809 19.32 38.93 -7.86
N LYS A 810 19.79 38.54 -9.06
CA LYS A 810 20.03 37.14 -9.41
C LYS A 810 21.12 36.49 -8.59
N ASN A 811 22.21 37.21 -8.34
CA ASN A 811 23.30 36.72 -7.50
C ASN A 811 22.87 36.55 -6.03
N ASN A 812 21.78 37.20 -5.61
CA ASN A 812 21.12 37.00 -4.32
C ASN A 812 19.93 36.01 -4.38
N ASN A 813 19.79 35.23 -5.47
CA ASN A 813 18.73 34.24 -5.69
C ASN A 813 17.30 34.79 -5.68
N ILE A 814 17.10 36.07 -6.02
CA ILE A 814 15.77 36.71 -6.04
C ILE A 814 15.06 36.43 -7.37
N ILE A 815 13.93 35.73 -7.32
CA ILE A 815 13.19 35.25 -8.51
C ILE A 815 12.61 36.41 -9.34
N GLU A 816 12.25 37.51 -8.68
CA GLU A 816 11.70 38.73 -9.27
C GLU A 816 12.71 39.53 -10.09
N ALA A 817 13.99 39.14 -10.11
CA ALA A 817 15.02 39.81 -10.92
C ALA A 817 14.64 39.91 -12.41
N LYS A 818 13.84 38.98 -12.94
CA LYS A 818 13.34 39.02 -14.34
C LYS A 818 12.28 40.12 -14.59
N ASN A 819 11.72 40.73 -13.55
CA ASN A 819 10.65 41.72 -13.69
C ASN A 819 11.25 43.11 -13.94
N LEU A 820 10.91 43.69 -15.11
CA LEU A 820 11.37 45.02 -15.51
C LEU A 820 10.99 46.13 -14.52
N GLU A 821 9.84 46.06 -13.84
CA GLU A 821 9.43 47.05 -12.82
C GLU A 821 10.37 47.02 -11.60
N VAL A 822 10.83 45.83 -11.22
CA VAL A 822 11.69 45.61 -10.04
C VAL A 822 13.10 46.12 -10.31
N ILE A 823 13.73 45.69 -11.41
CA ILE A 823 15.10 46.09 -11.74
C ILE A 823 15.22 47.56 -12.15
N SER A 824 14.10 48.22 -12.45
CA SER A 824 14.07 49.63 -12.80
C SER A 824 14.04 50.58 -11.59
N SER A 825 13.80 50.09 -10.36
CA SER A 825 13.63 50.95 -9.18
C SER A 825 14.56 50.58 -8.03
N PRO A 826 15.46 51.48 -7.59
CA PRO A 826 16.35 51.24 -6.45
C PRO A 826 15.62 50.92 -5.14
N SER A 827 14.44 51.49 -4.89
CA SER A 827 13.67 51.22 -3.68
C SER A 827 13.14 49.78 -3.66
N PHE A 828 12.74 49.25 -4.82
CA PHE A 828 12.31 47.87 -4.97
C PHE A 828 13.50 46.91 -4.85
N VAL A 829 14.61 47.20 -5.54
CA VAL A 829 15.85 46.39 -5.44
C VAL A 829 16.28 46.26 -3.98
N ASN A 830 16.36 47.38 -3.25
CA ASN A 830 16.75 47.38 -1.83
C ASN A 830 15.71 46.69 -0.94
N GLY A 831 14.41 46.91 -1.19
CA GLY A 831 13.34 46.24 -0.44
C GLY A 831 13.39 44.73 -0.60
N PHE A 832 13.55 44.23 -1.82
CA PHE A 832 13.72 42.80 -2.06
C PHE A 832 14.98 42.25 -1.39
N LEU A 833 16.13 42.93 -1.51
CA LEU A 833 17.37 42.51 -0.84
C LEU A 833 17.22 42.43 0.69
N SER A 834 16.59 43.41 1.33
CA SER A 834 16.41 43.42 2.79
C SER A 834 15.43 42.33 3.27
N TYR A 835 14.25 42.24 2.66
CA TYR A 835 13.22 41.30 3.12
C TYR A 835 13.53 39.85 2.74
N TYR A 836 14.17 39.57 1.59
CA TYR A 836 14.66 38.21 1.29
C TYR A 836 15.82 37.80 2.21
N GLY A 837 16.69 38.74 2.57
CA GLY A 837 17.81 38.46 3.46
C GLY A 837 17.39 37.95 4.84
N GLU A 838 16.28 38.46 5.38
CA GLU A 838 15.77 38.05 6.71
C GLU A 838 14.60 37.05 6.64
N PHE A 839 13.75 37.10 5.61
CA PHE A 839 12.48 36.38 5.55
C PHE A 839 12.27 35.57 4.25
N GLY A 840 13.37 35.18 3.58
CA GLY A 840 13.33 34.53 2.26
C GLY A 840 12.42 33.29 2.19
N THR A 841 12.49 32.39 3.16
CA THR A 841 11.66 31.17 3.20
C THR A 841 10.17 31.46 3.25
N THR A 842 9.76 32.43 4.07
CA THR A 842 8.37 32.86 4.22
C THR A 842 7.87 33.52 2.92
N LEU A 843 8.70 34.34 2.28
CA LEU A 843 8.37 34.97 0.99
C LEU A 843 8.27 33.96 -0.15
N GLU A 844 9.19 32.99 -0.22
CA GLU A 844 9.23 31.96 -1.26
C GLU A 844 7.95 31.10 -1.29
N SER A 845 7.29 30.92 -0.14
CA SER A 845 6.01 30.21 -0.04
C SER A 845 4.82 30.92 -0.71
N ILE A 846 4.96 32.21 -1.04
CA ILE A 846 3.92 33.06 -1.64
C ILE A 846 4.14 33.13 -3.16
N ASN A 847 3.08 33.15 -3.96
CA ASN A 847 3.24 33.36 -5.40
C ASN A 847 3.81 34.75 -5.77
N ASP A 848 4.52 34.81 -6.90
CA ASP A 848 5.29 35.99 -7.34
C ASP A 848 4.43 37.28 -7.41
N VAL A 849 3.16 37.19 -7.84
CA VAL A 849 2.27 38.36 -7.98
C VAL A 849 1.90 38.94 -6.61
N LYS A 850 1.51 38.08 -5.66
CA LYS A 850 1.19 38.50 -4.29
C LYS A 850 2.44 39.01 -3.56
N ARG A 851 3.58 38.34 -3.76
CA ARG A 851 4.87 38.75 -3.19
C ARG A 851 5.26 40.15 -3.64
N LEU A 852 5.19 40.42 -4.95
CA LEU A 852 5.46 41.75 -5.51
C LEU A 852 4.54 42.81 -4.91
N LYS A 853 3.24 42.53 -4.74
CA LYS A 853 2.29 43.47 -4.14
C LYS A 853 2.60 43.75 -2.66
N ILE A 854 2.96 42.73 -1.88
CA ILE A 854 3.30 42.89 -0.47
C ILE A 854 4.58 43.71 -0.31
N ILE A 855 5.64 43.36 -1.04
CA ILE A 855 6.89 44.11 -1.03
C ILE A 855 6.65 45.54 -1.49
N LYS A 856 5.80 45.78 -2.50
CA LYS A 856 5.42 47.14 -2.93
C LYS A 856 4.78 47.97 -1.81
N GLU A 857 4.02 47.35 -0.90
CA GLU A 857 3.34 48.04 0.21
C GLU A 857 4.26 48.35 1.40
N ILE A 858 5.33 47.57 1.60
CA ILE A 858 6.22 47.66 2.77
C ILE A 858 7.66 48.09 2.44
N ALA A 859 8.04 48.08 1.15
CA ALA A 859 9.38 48.48 0.71
C ALA A 859 9.62 49.96 1.00
N GLY A 860 10.77 50.23 1.61
CA GLY A 860 11.18 51.59 2.00
C GLY A 860 10.81 52.00 3.43
N ASP A 861 9.96 51.25 4.15
CA ASP A 861 9.71 51.49 5.59
C ASP A 861 10.69 50.68 6.46
N VAL A 862 11.82 51.31 6.78
CA VAL A 862 12.88 50.75 7.61
C VAL A 862 12.40 50.44 9.04
N ASN A 863 11.46 51.23 9.57
CA ASN A 863 10.95 51.03 10.93
C ASN A 863 10.06 49.78 11.00
N LEU A 864 9.21 49.59 9.99
CA LEU A 864 8.37 48.40 9.87
C LEU A 864 9.21 47.14 9.71
N PHE A 865 10.23 47.17 8.85
CA PHE A 865 11.18 46.07 8.67
C PHE A 865 11.87 45.69 9.99
N ASN A 866 12.41 46.67 10.72
CA ASN A 866 13.07 46.43 12.01
C ASN A 866 12.11 45.83 13.06
N LYS A 867 10.83 46.23 13.06
CA LYS A 867 9.83 45.64 13.96
C LYS A 867 9.52 44.18 13.62
N PHE A 868 9.43 43.82 12.33
CA PHE A 868 9.29 42.41 11.93
C PHE A 868 10.53 41.60 12.33
N LYS A 869 11.73 42.15 12.08
CA LYS A 869 13.00 41.50 12.41
C LYS A 869 13.14 41.25 13.91
N ASN A 870 12.69 42.18 14.75
CA ASN A 870 12.83 42.09 16.20
C ASN A 870 11.71 41.26 16.88
N ASN A 871 10.67 40.85 16.15
CA ASN A 871 9.56 40.05 16.69
C ASN A 871 9.43 38.73 15.94
N ALA A 872 10.02 37.66 16.50
CA ALA A 872 9.98 36.33 15.90
C ALA A 872 8.53 35.87 15.61
N GLY A 873 8.30 35.29 14.43
CA GLY A 873 6.98 34.80 14.01
C GLY A 873 5.99 35.89 13.54
N SER A 874 6.28 37.17 13.76
CA SER A 874 5.37 38.26 13.41
C SER A 874 5.23 38.47 11.91
N PHE A 875 6.30 38.23 11.14
CA PHE A 875 6.26 38.33 9.69
C PHE A 875 5.45 37.18 9.07
N GLU A 876 5.64 35.96 9.57
CA GLU A 876 4.86 34.78 9.16
C GLU A 876 3.37 34.97 9.45
N ALA A 877 3.05 35.45 10.65
CA ALA A 877 1.67 35.78 11.03
C ALA A 877 1.11 36.91 10.15
N PHE A 878 1.90 37.95 9.88
CA PHE A 878 1.50 39.03 8.99
C PHE A 878 1.16 38.50 7.60
N ILE A 879 2.01 37.66 7.02
CA ILE A 879 1.77 37.02 5.73
C ILE A 879 0.50 36.16 5.77
N LYS A 880 0.32 35.30 6.79
CA LYS A 880 -0.85 34.43 6.98
C LYS A 880 -2.16 35.21 6.87
N TYR A 881 -2.26 36.36 7.54
CA TYR A 881 -3.45 37.20 7.47
C TYR A 881 -3.51 38.08 6.21
N ARG A 882 -2.38 38.64 5.76
CA ARG A 882 -2.35 39.60 4.64
C ARG A 882 -2.73 38.96 3.30
N ILE A 883 -2.46 37.68 3.10
CA ILE A 883 -2.79 36.98 1.84
C ILE A 883 -4.25 36.52 1.74
N GLU A 884 -4.98 36.56 2.86
CA GLU A 884 -6.40 36.20 2.94
C GLU A 884 -7.29 37.32 2.42
N THR A 885 -8.21 36.99 1.52
CA THR A 885 -8.93 37.97 0.69
C THR A 885 -9.79 38.90 1.54
N ASN A 886 -10.44 38.35 2.57
CA ASN A 886 -11.32 39.10 3.48
C ASN A 886 -10.56 40.07 4.40
N PHE A 887 -9.23 39.94 4.52
CA PHE A 887 -8.42 40.76 5.42
C PHE A 887 -7.63 41.88 4.72
N ILE A 888 -7.60 41.89 3.38
CA ILE A 888 -6.71 42.78 2.62
C ILE A 888 -6.89 44.25 3.04
N GLU A 889 -8.11 44.74 3.07
CA GLU A 889 -8.41 46.15 3.40
C GLU A 889 -8.12 46.47 4.87
N LYS A 890 -8.45 45.56 5.79
CA LYS A 890 -8.20 45.72 7.21
C LYS A 890 -6.71 45.78 7.52
N PHE A 891 -5.91 44.88 6.95
CA PHE A 891 -4.46 44.88 7.15
C PHE A 891 -3.79 46.08 6.48
N GLN A 892 -4.27 46.54 5.31
CA GLN A 892 -3.81 47.80 4.72
C GLN A 892 -4.03 49.01 5.64
N SER A 893 -5.13 49.04 6.40
CA SER A 893 -5.37 50.09 7.40
C SER A 893 -4.41 50.01 8.60
N LEU A 894 -4.00 48.80 8.99
CA LEU A 894 -3.14 48.53 10.14
C LEU A 894 -1.64 48.72 9.84
N ILE A 895 -1.22 48.60 8.59
CA ILE A 895 0.17 48.82 8.14
C ILE A 895 0.57 50.30 8.26
N LYS A 896 -0.40 51.23 8.20
CA LYS A 896 -0.15 52.67 8.38
C LYS A 896 0.57 52.93 9.71
N THR A 897 1.55 53.84 9.70
CA THR A 897 2.45 54.11 10.82
C THR A 897 1.73 54.33 12.16
N GLU A 898 0.57 55.02 12.14
CA GLU A 898 -0.28 55.30 13.30
C GLU A 898 -0.94 54.06 13.95
N ASN A 899 -1.05 52.94 13.22
CA ASN A 899 -1.72 51.72 13.68
C ASN A 899 -0.76 50.52 13.86
N GLN A 900 0.54 50.69 13.57
CA GLN A 900 1.51 49.59 13.64
C GLN A 900 1.58 48.94 15.03
N THR A 901 1.42 49.68 16.13
CA THR A 901 1.40 49.08 17.48
C THR A 901 0.27 48.07 17.62
N LYS A 902 -0.95 48.43 17.18
CA LYS A 902 -2.11 47.53 17.20
C LYS A 902 -1.89 46.30 16.31
N LEU A 903 -1.24 46.47 15.17
CA LEU A 903 -0.85 45.36 14.29
C LEU A 903 0.05 44.38 15.04
N PHE A 904 1.12 44.85 15.67
CA PHE A 904 2.05 43.96 16.36
C PHE A 904 1.46 43.33 17.62
N ASP A 905 0.61 44.04 18.38
CA ASP A 905 -0.10 43.44 19.51
C ASP A 905 -1.02 42.30 19.06
N PHE A 906 -1.73 42.51 17.94
CA PHE A 906 -2.57 41.47 17.35
C PHE A 906 -1.75 40.27 16.86
N LEU A 907 -0.67 40.51 16.10
CA LEU A 907 0.19 39.44 15.58
C LEU A 907 0.88 38.67 16.70
N LYS A 908 1.31 39.35 17.76
CA LYS A 908 1.95 38.73 18.93
C LYS A 908 0.97 37.83 19.69
N ARG A 909 -0.26 38.30 19.91
CA ARG A 909 -1.26 37.55 20.70
C ARG A 909 -1.95 36.45 19.88
N TYR A 910 -2.26 36.74 18.62
CA TYR A 910 -3.16 35.91 17.80
C TYR A 910 -2.53 35.46 16.47
N GLY A 911 -1.22 35.63 16.30
CA GLY A 911 -0.48 35.11 15.13
C GLY A 911 -0.48 33.59 15.06
N ASN A 912 -0.45 32.93 16.22
CA ASN A 912 -0.44 31.47 16.37
C ASN A 912 -1.81 30.91 16.82
N THR A 913 -2.91 31.49 16.35
CA THR A 913 -4.26 30.94 16.58
C THR A 913 -4.44 29.59 15.88
N SER A 914 -5.34 28.74 16.39
CA SER A 914 -5.74 27.49 15.76
C SER A 914 -6.45 27.71 14.41
N ASP A 915 -6.61 26.67 13.60
CA ASP A 915 -7.35 26.76 12.34
C ASP A 915 -8.82 27.17 12.53
N GLU A 916 -9.39 26.78 13.68
CA GLU A 916 -10.74 27.17 14.09
C GLU A 916 -10.80 28.66 14.43
N GLY A 917 -9.86 29.15 15.23
CA GLY A 917 -9.75 30.57 15.53
C GLY A 917 -9.45 31.41 14.30
N PHE A 918 -8.56 30.97 13.41
CA PHE A 918 -8.26 31.65 12.16
C PHE A 918 -9.49 31.79 11.25
N ARG A 919 -10.26 30.70 11.07
CA ARG A 919 -11.52 30.72 10.31
C ARG A 919 -12.52 31.72 10.92
N SER A 920 -12.63 31.70 12.24
CA SER A 920 -13.52 32.58 12.98
C SER A 920 -13.17 34.07 12.76
N ILE A 921 -11.89 34.42 12.82
CA ILE A 921 -11.43 35.79 12.52
C ILE A 921 -11.66 36.12 11.04
N ARG A 922 -11.44 35.17 10.12
CA ARG A 922 -11.62 35.37 8.67
C ARG A 922 -13.04 35.70 8.26
N ASP A 923 -14.01 35.08 8.91
CA ASP A 923 -15.41 35.20 8.51
C ASP A 923 -16.00 36.55 8.94
N ASN A 924 -15.44 37.21 9.97
CA ASN A 924 -15.81 38.57 10.38
C ASN A 924 -14.64 39.34 11.02
N PRO A 925 -13.65 39.80 10.23
CA PRO A 925 -12.37 40.29 10.74
C PRO A 925 -12.49 41.59 11.54
N ASP A 926 -13.45 42.46 11.21
CA ASP A 926 -13.62 43.72 11.91
C ASP A 926 -14.13 43.52 13.35
N ASP A 927 -15.22 42.77 13.53
CA ASP A 927 -15.78 42.50 14.86
C ASP A 927 -14.85 41.59 15.69
N TYR A 928 -14.28 40.55 15.09
CA TYR A 928 -13.40 39.63 15.80
C TYR A 928 -12.13 40.29 16.30
N ILE A 929 -11.43 41.06 15.46
CA ILE A 929 -10.20 41.74 15.88
C ILE A 929 -10.53 42.75 17.00
N GLU A 930 -11.61 43.52 16.86
CA GLU A 930 -12.00 44.47 17.89
C GLU A 930 -12.29 43.79 19.23
N ARG A 931 -12.99 42.65 19.21
CA ARG A 931 -13.31 41.89 20.43
C ARG A 931 -12.09 41.19 21.03
N LEU A 932 -11.23 40.60 20.21
CA LEU A 932 -9.98 39.97 20.67
C LEU A 932 -9.04 40.98 21.34
N MET A 933 -9.01 42.21 20.84
CA MET A 933 -8.19 43.28 21.41
C MET A 933 -8.76 43.88 22.71
N LYS A 934 -10.00 43.54 23.09
CA LYS A 934 -10.59 43.94 24.39
C LYS A 934 -10.16 43.03 25.54
N PHE A 935 -9.65 41.83 25.27
CA PHE A 935 -9.09 40.98 26.32
C PHE A 935 -7.82 41.59 26.91
N GLN A 936 -7.71 41.56 28.24
CA GLN A 936 -6.46 41.85 28.93
C GLN A 936 -5.43 40.75 28.61
N GLU A 937 -4.14 41.08 28.77
CA GLU A 937 -3.09 40.07 28.63
C GLU A 937 -3.31 38.97 29.66
N ALA A 938 -3.28 37.72 29.19
CA ALA A 938 -3.35 36.58 30.08
C ALA A 938 -2.10 36.59 30.98
N THR A 939 -2.30 36.35 32.28
CA THR A 939 -1.22 36.35 33.28
C THR A 939 -0.57 34.97 33.44
N HIS A 940 -1.21 33.93 32.94
CA HIS A 940 -0.79 32.54 33.01
C HIS A 940 -1.43 31.76 31.85
N HIS A 941 -0.87 30.59 31.51
CA HIS A 941 -1.27 29.79 30.34
C HIS A 941 -1.51 30.62 29.06
N ILE A 942 -0.61 31.58 28.81
CA ILE A 942 -0.80 32.68 27.84
C ILE A 942 -1.22 32.16 26.46
N ASP A 943 -0.51 31.16 25.95
CA ASP A 943 -0.79 30.58 24.63
C ASP A 943 -2.16 29.90 24.58
N TYR A 944 -2.53 29.18 25.66
CA TYR A 944 -3.82 28.50 25.75
C TYR A 944 -4.98 29.50 25.78
N PHE A 945 -4.86 30.56 26.58
CA PHE A 945 -5.84 31.65 26.60
C PHE A 945 -5.97 32.31 25.24
N ASN A 946 -4.85 32.66 24.59
CA ASN A 946 -4.88 33.33 23.30
C ASN A 946 -5.52 32.45 22.22
N VAL A 947 -5.25 31.14 22.21
CA VAL A 947 -5.89 30.20 21.29
C VAL A 947 -7.37 30.05 21.62
N ARG A 948 -7.74 29.73 22.87
CA ARG A 948 -9.16 29.50 23.22
C ARG A 948 -10.02 30.74 23.08
N ARG A 949 -9.52 31.95 23.37
CA ARG A 949 -10.24 33.21 23.11
C ARG A 949 -10.62 33.36 21.64
N THR A 950 -9.77 32.91 20.71
CA THR A 950 -10.11 32.96 19.27
C THR A 950 -11.17 31.93 18.86
N GLU A 951 -11.28 30.82 19.58
CA GLU A 951 -12.24 29.74 19.33
C GLU A 951 -13.59 29.96 20.04
N MET A 952 -13.58 30.63 21.20
CA MET A 952 -14.75 30.87 22.06
C MET A 952 -15.49 32.18 21.77
N LEU A 953 -15.18 32.85 20.66
CA LEU A 953 -15.99 33.97 20.17
C LEU A 953 -17.05 33.48 19.15
N PRO A 954 -18.18 34.19 18.96
CA PRO A 954 -19.27 33.77 18.07
C PRO A 954 -18.84 33.70 16.60
N PRO A 955 -19.11 32.58 15.91
CA PRO A 955 -20.48 32.04 15.91
C PRO A 955 -20.70 30.83 16.82
N LYS A 956 -19.63 30.22 17.34
CA LYS A 956 -19.72 28.91 18.03
C LYS A 956 -20.14 29.00 19.50
N PHE A 957 -19.82 30.11 20.14
CA PHE A 957 -20.06 30.35 21.56
C PHE A 957 -21.04 31.52 21.69
N ILE A 958 -22.33 31.21 21.55
CA ILE A 958 -23.46 32.09 21.81
C ILE A 958 -24.28 31.51 22.96
N ASP A 959 -24.91 32.38 23.74
CA ASP A 959 -25.86 31.95 24.78
C ASP A 959 -27.03 31.23 24.10
N GLY A 960 -27.15 29.91 24.30
CA GLY A 960 -28.18 29.07 23.69
C GLY A 960 -29.61 29.44 24.09
N SER A 961 -29.81 30.27 25.12
CA SER A 961 -31.13 30.75 25.54
C SER A 961 -31.50 32.13 24.99
N THR A 962 -30.51 32.97 24.67
CA THR A 962 -30.76 34.34 24.16
C THR A 962 -30.28 34.58 22.74
N GLY A 963 -29.48 33.68 22.18
CA GLY A 963 -28.80 33.82 20.89
C GLY A 963 -27.76 34.95 20.86
N LYS A 964 -27.41 35.53 22.02
CA LYS A 964 -26.50 36.67 22.11
C LYS A 964 -25.05 36.20 22.21
N PRO A 965 -24.09 37.02 21.75
CA PRO A 965 -22.67 36.79 22.03
C PRO A 965 -22.40 36.62 23.52
N ILE A 966 -21.62 35.60 23.85
CA ILE A 966 -21.06 35.42 25.19
C ILE A 966 -20.17 36.62 25.51
N ARG A 967 -20.23 37.08 26.76
CA ARG A 967 -19.48 38.26 27.23
C ARG A 967 -17.99 37.92 27.34
N ILE A 968 -17.15 38.93 27.17
CA ILE A 968 -15.68 38.74 27.15
C ILE A 968 -15.16 38.12 28.45
N HIS A 969 -15.70 38.53 29.61
CA HIS A 969 -15.28 37.96 30.89
C HIS A 969 -15.78 36.52 31.10
N GLU A 970 -16.93 36.13 30.51
CA GLU A 970 -17.42 34.75 30.57
C GLU A 970 -16.48 33.80 29.81
N VAL A 971 -15.89 34.25 28.70
CA VAL A 971 -14.91 33.46 27.93
C VAL A 971 -13.68 33.11 28.78
N ASP A 972 -13.12 34.04 29.54
CA ASP A 972 -11.98 33.73 30.41
C ASP A 972 -12.39 32.76 31.53
N ASN A 973 -13.58 32.92 32.12
CA ASN A 973 -14.09 31.97 33.14
C ASN A 973 -14.25 30.55 32.57
N TYR A 974 -14.71 30.44 31.32
CA TYR A 974 -14.83 29.15 30.63
C TYR A 974 -13.47 28.49 30.44
N ILE A 975 -12.45 29.25 30.06
CA ILE A 975 -11.07 28.76 29.90
C ILE A 975 -10.50 28.31 31.26
N GLU A 976 -10.75 29.07 32.33
CA GLU A 976 -10.34 28.69 33.70
C GLU A 976 -11.03 27.40 34.15
N LEU A 977 -12.31 27.21 33.79
CA LEU A 977 -13.00 25.94 34.04
C LEU A 977 -12.34 24.80 33.28
N GLU A 978 -12.05 24.96 31.98
CA GLU A 978 -11.37 23.95 31.16
C GLU A 978 -10.04 23.51 31.80
N LEU A 979 -9.26 24.48 32.29
CA LEU A 979 -8.01 24.22 33.02
C LEU A 979 -8.26 23.48 34.34
N LYS A 980 -9.32 23.83 35.08
CA LYS A 980 -9.66 23.20 36.36
C LYS A 980 -10.12 21.75 36.19
N VAL A 981 -10.91 21.45 35.16
CA VAL A 981 -11.38 20.09 34.87
C VAL A 981 -10.43 19.31 33.98
N SER A 982 -9.33 19.93 33.53
CA SER A 982 -8.34 19.38 32.58
C SER A 982 -8.95 18.87 31.27
N LYS A 983 -9.96 19.57 30.73
CA LYS A 983 -10.65 19.18 29.49
C LYS A 983 -11.12 20.40 28.70
N LYS A 984 -11.13 20.28 27.36
CA LYS A 984 -11.75 21.27 26.47
C LYS A 984 -13.27 21.05 26.47
N LEU A 985 -14.04 22.11 26.65
CA LEU A 985 -15.49 22.11 26.72
C LEU A 985 -16.08 22.83 25.49
N ARG A 986 -17.30 22.46 25.12
CA ARG A 986 -18.05 23.15 24.05
C ARG A 986 -19.22 23.94 24.61
N ALA A 987 -19.72 24.91 23.84
CA ALA A 987 -20.97 25.59 24.14
C ALA A 987 -22.14 24.58 24.18
N SER A 988 -23.07 24.81 25.09
CA SER A 988 -24.32 24.04 25.18
C SER A 988 -25.24 24.32 23.99
N LEU A 989 -25.96 23.28 23.55
CA LEU A 989 -27.05 23.38 22.58
C LEU A 989 -28.33 23.84 23.29
N GLU A 990 -29.33 24.30 22.51
CA GLU A 990 -30.58 24.87 23.04
C GLU A 990 -31.34 23.93 24.02
N HIS A 991 -31.18 22.62 23.87
CA HIS A 991 -31.85 21.60 24.68
C HIS A 991 -31.01 21.06 25.85
N GLU A 992 -29.76 21.50 25.98
CA GLU A 992 -28.84 21.03 27.02
C GLU A 992 -28.86 21.96 28.26
N ALA A 993 -28.31 21.47 29.37
CA ALA A 993 -28.20 22.22 30.61
C ALA A 993 -26.88 23.02 30.65
N GLY A 994 -26.89 24.15 31.36
CA GLY A 994 -25.70 24.99 31.54
C GLY A 994 -25.27 25.75 30.28
N ASP A 995 -24.07 26.32 30.37
CA ASP A 995 -23.42 27.08 29.30
C ASP A 995 -22.38 26.24 28.54
N LEU A 996 -21.82 25.22 29.21
CA LEU A 996 -20.74 24.37 28.68
C LEU A 996 -21.04 22.89 28.91
N ILE A 997 -20.67 22.06 27.93
CA ILE A 997 -20.80 20.60 27.98
C ILE A 997 -19.43 19.93 27.77
N ASP A 998 -19.16 18.89 28.57
CA ASP A 998 -18.10 17.92 28.29
C ASP A 998 -18.62 16.82 27.37
N ASP A 999 -18.22 16.85 26.10
CA ASP A 999 -18.59 15.85 25.08
C ASP A 999 -18.23 14.40 25.42
N THR A 1000 -17.33 14.18 26.39
CA THR A 1000 -16.91 12.83 26.77
C THR A 1000 -17.81 12.23 27.85
N THR A 1001 -18.35 13.07 28.72
CA THR A 1001 -19.08 12.63 29.91
C THR A 1001 -20.53 13.10 29.95
N ASP A 1002 -20.92 13.95 29.00
CA ASP A 1002 -22.18 14.69 28.94
C ASP A 1002 -22.46 15.55 30.19
N LEU A 1003 -21.43 15.83 31.00
CA LEU A 1003 -21.55 16.69 32.17
C LEU A 1003 -21.73 18.14 31.74
N SER A 1004 -22.70 18.79 32.38
CA SER A 1004 -23.07 20.18 32.14
C SER A 1004 -22.53 21.13 33.21
N TYR A 1005 -21.97 22.24 32.74
CA TYR A 1005 -21.34 23.26 33.58
C TYR A 1005 -21.94 24.63 33.31
N ASP A 1006 -22.12 25.39 34.38
CA ASP A 1006 -22.64 26.74 34.34
C ASP A 1006 -21.72 27.63 35.16
N THR A 1007 -20.99 28.52 34.49
CA THR A 1007 -19.97 29.33 35.17
C THR A 1007 -20.52 30.71 35.49
N MET A 1008 -20.20 31.22 36.66
CA MET A 1008 -20.46 32.60 37.02
C MET A 1008 -19.23 33.26 37.61
N GLY A 1009 -19.10 34.56 37.37
CA GLY A 1009 -18.00 35.36 37.89
C GLY A 1009 -18.38 36.83 37.90
N VAL A 1010 -17.37 37.69 38.03
CA VAL A 1010 -17.56 39.14 38.07
C VAL A 1010 -16.71 39.79 36.99
N GLU A 1011 -17.23 40.87 36.40
CA GLU A 1011 -16.53 41.62 35.36
C GLU A 1011 -15.27 42.29 35.92
N SER A 1012 -14.19 42.33 35.13
CA SER A 1012 -12.90 42.89 35.56
C SER A 1012 -12.93 44.38 35.89
N ASN A 1013 -13.94 45.12 35.42
CA ASN A 1013 -14.13 46.54 35.67
C ASN A 1013 -15.10 46.85 36.83
N ILE A 1014 -15.56 45.84 37.59
CA ILE A 1014 -16.56 46.04 38.64
C ILE A 1014 -16.11 47.03 39.72
N GLU A 1015 -14.81 47.03 40.04
CA GLU A 1015 -14.20 47.93 41.01
C GLU A 1015 -14.36 49.39 40.54
N GLU A 1016 -14.04 49.67 39.28
CA GLU A 1016 -14.20 51.00 38.70
C GLU A 1016 -15.68 51.44 38.71
N LEU A 1017 -16.62 50.53 38.50
CA LEU A 1017 -18.05 50.83 38.53
C LEU A 1017 -18.54 51.24 39.93
N PHE A 1018 -17.96 50.65 40.98
CA PHE A 1018 -18.25 51.03 42.37
C PHE A 1018 -17.58 52.34 42.75
N ILE A 1019 -16.29 52.50 42.45
CA ILE A 1019 -15.52 53.72 42.73
C ILE A 1019 -16.14 54.93 42.00
N SER A 1020 -16.55 54.75 40.74
CA SER A 1020 -17.19 55.82 39.96
C SER A 1020 -18.64 56.13 40.37
N GLY A 1021 -19.22 55.36 41.31
CA GLY A 1021 -20.61 55.50 41.74
C GLY A 1021 -21.65 55.13 40.67
N LYS A 1022 -21.21 54.61 39.51
CA LYS A 1022 -22.10 54.14 38.43
C LYS A 1022 -22.92 52.92 38.86
N GLN A 1023 -22.45 52.18 39.86
CA GLN A 1023 -23.16 51.06 40.46
C GLN A 1023 -23.01 51.08 41.98
N THR A 1024 -24.09 50.85 42.73
CA THR A 1024 -24.05 50.76 44.19
C THR A 1024 -23.94 49.30 44.63
N TYR A 1025 -23.07 49.03 45.63
CA TYR A 1025 -22.83 47.68 46.14
C TYR A 1025 -24.12 46.97 46.54
N SER A 1026 -25.01 47.63 47.30
CA SER A 1026 -26.28 47.04 47.74
C SER A 1026 -27.22 46.63 46.60
N LYS A 1027 -27.23 47.40 45.50
CA LYS A 1027 -28.05 47.10 44.31
C LYS A 1027 -27.43 45.99 43.46
N TRP A 1028 -26.10 45.95 43.36
CA TRP A 1028 -25.37 44.90 42.66
C TRP A 1028 -25.44 43.57 43.42
N LEU A 1029 -25.16 43.56 44.72
CA LEU A 1029 -25.19 42.37 45.57
C LEU A 1029 -26.57 41.73 45.54
N GLY A 1030 -27.60 42.55 45.75
CA GLY A 1030 -28.99 42.10 45.71
C GLY A 1030 -29.35 41.16 46.85
N ARG A 1031 -30.09 40.09 46.56
CA ARG A 1031 -30.64 39.15 47.55
C ARG A 1031 -30.99 37.79 46.94
N LEU A 1032 -30.93 36.75 47.76
CA LEU A 1032 -31.46 35.41 47.46
C LEU A 1032 -33.00 35.40 47.44
N GLY A 1033 -33.59 34.41 46.78
CA GLY A 1033 -35.01 34.10 46.92
C GLY A 1033 -35.30 33.43 48.27
N ASP A 1034 -36.50 33.64 48.83
CA ASP A 1034 -36.95 32.94 50.03
C ASP A 1034 -38.26 32.18 49.78
N LYS A 1035 -38.66 31.34 50.76
CA LYS A 1035 -39.92 30.59 50.71
C LYS A 1035 -41.17 31.47 50.74
N GLN A 1036 -41.05 32.81 50.83
CA GLN A 1036 -42.16 33.77 50.90
C GLN A 1036 -42.43 34.47 49.56
N ASN A 1037 -41.99 33.90 48.42
CA ASN A 1037 -42.19 34.42 47.05
C ASN A 1037 -41.44 35.74 46.73
N ILE A 1038 -40.38 36.09 47.47
CA ILE A 1038 -39.53 37.23 47.08
C ILE A 1038 -38.65 36.81 45.89
N LYS A 1039 -38.75 37.56 44.77
CA LYS A 1039 -37.92 37.27 43.59
C LYS A 1039 -36.43 37.52 43.87
N PRO A 1040 -35.55 36.55 43.56
CA PRO A 1040 -34.09 36.73 43.62
C PRO A 1040 -33.65 37.90 42.73
N LYS A 1041 -32.64 38.65 43.16
CA LYS A 1041 -32.13 39.81 42.42
C LYS A 1041 -30.64 40.02 42.65
N GLY A 1042 -29.93 40.61 41.68
CA GLY A 1042 -28.51 40.97 41.79
C GLY A 1042 -27.59 39.76 41.69
N PHE A 1043 -26.36 39.90 42.16
CA PHE A 1043 -25.34 38.85 42.17
C PHE A 1043 -25.81 37.63 42.97
N LEU A 1044 -26.34 37.84 44.19
CA LEU A 1044 -26.90 36.75 44.99
C LEU A 1044 -28.09 36.08 44.29
N GLY A 1045 -28.95 36.85 43.64
CA GLY A 1045 -30.04 36.27 42.85
C GLY A 1045 -29.56 35.48 41.63
N SER A 1046 -28.37 35.80 41.11
CA SER A 1046 -27.74 35.03 40.03
C SER A 1046 -27.21 33.70 40.57
N ILE A 1047 -26.60 33.68 41.76
CA ILE A 1047 -26.21 32.44 42.45
C ILE A 1047 -27.44 31.52 42.59
N ASP A 1048 -28.54 32.05 43.13
CA ASP A 1048 -29.80 31.31 43.28
C ASP A 1048 -30.30 30.76 41.94
N ALA A 1049 -30.22 31.54 40.86
CA ALA A 1049 -30.63 31.11 39.53
C ALA A 1049 -29.79 29.97 38.96
N HIS A 1050 -28.48 29.94 39.21
CA HIS A 1050 -27.58 28.86 38.75
C HIS A 1050 -27.92 27.54 39.48
N PHE A 1051 -28.03 27.55 40.81
CA PHE A 1051 -28.40 26.35 41.58
C PHE A 1051 -29.84 25.89 41.32
N ASN A 1052 -30.75 26.81 40.97
CA ASN A 1052 -32.11 26.44 40.58
C ASN A 1052 -32.14 25.65 39.26
N LYS A 1053 -31.13 25.75 38.38
CA LYS A 1053 -31.03 24.89 37.18
C LYS A 1053 -30.77 23.42 37.52
N ILE A 1054 -30.19 23.12 38.70
CA ILE A 1054 -30.01 21.75 39.20
C ILE A 1054 -31.35 21.19 39.69
N SER A 1055 -32.02 21.94 40.57
CA SER A 1055 -33.21 21.44 41.29
C SER A 1055 -34.53 21.62 40.54
N ASN A 1056 -34.60 22.56 39.60
CA ASN A 1056 -35.80 22.88 38.84
C ASN A 1056 -35.42 23.24 37.39
N PRO A 1057 -34.94 22.28 36.59
CA PRO A 1057 -34.56 22.51 35.21
C PRO A 1057 -35.75 22.98 34.37
N LYS A 1058 -35.48 23.79 33.35
CA LYS A 1058 -36.51 24.21 32.38
C LYS A 1058 -37.10 22.97 31.70
N VAL A 1059 -38.41 22.99 31.46
CA VAL A 1059 -39.12 21.90 30.77
C VAL A 1059 -38.41 21.57 29.45
N GLY A 1060 -38.04 20.31 29.27
CA GLY A 1060 -37.32 19.81 28.09
C GLY A 1060 -35.79 19.86 28.17
N ARG A 1061 -35.21 20.29 29.31
CA ARG A 1061 -33.76 20.25 29.56
C ARG A 1061 -33.42 19.34 30.74
N PRO A 1062 -32.25 18.68 30.74
CA PRO A 1062 -31.79 17.93 31.92
C PRO A 1062 -31.45 18.89 33.09
N PRO A 1063 -31.36 18.37 34.32
CA PRO A 1063 -30.72 19.07 35.44
C PRO A 1063 -29.30 19.50 35.11
N LEU A 1064 -28.87 20.65 35.63
CA LEU A 1064 -27.45 21.04 35.60
C LEU A 1064 -26.62 20.15 36.54
N ASP A 1065 -25.40 19.78 36.13
CA ASP A 1065 -24.51 18.95 36.95
C ASP A 1065 -23.65 19.77 37.90
N TYR A 1066 -22.99 20.82 37.39
CA TYR A 1066 -22.05 21.63 38.16
C TYR A 1066 -22.27 23.14 37.99
N VAL A 1067 -22.19 23.86 39.11
CA VAL A 1067 -22.06 25.32 39.14
C VAL A 1067 -20.61 25.68 39.42
N ALA A 1068 -19.99 26.42 38.52
CA ALA A 1068 -18.63 26.93 38.69
C ALA A 1068 -18.66 28.41 39.09
N ILE A 1069 -17.97 28.80 40.15
CA ILE A 1069 -17.89 30.18 40.63
C ILE A 1069 -16.44 30.64 40.53
N ASP A 1070 -16.21 31.71 39.78
CA ASP A 1070 -14.90 32.36 39.64
C ASP A 1070 -14.70 33.48 40.67
N TYR A 1071 -13.68 33.30 41.51
CA TYR A 1071 -13.31 34.19 42.61
C TYR A 1071 -12.25 35.24 42.24
N LYS A 1072 -11.76 35.25 40.99
CA LYS A 1072 -10.59 36.04 40.51
C LYS A 1072 -10.56 37.52 40.90
N TYR A 1073 -11.72 38.17 41.03
CA TYR A 1073 -11.83 39.60 41.32
C TYR A 1073 -12.49 39.92 42.68
N PHE A 1074 -12.63 38.92 43.55
CA PHE A 1074 -13.32 39.11 44.84
C PHE A 1074 -12.46 39.89 45.85
N ASP A 1075 -11.15 39.87 45.70
CA ASP A 1075 -10.20 40.69 46.45
C ASP A 1075 -10.32 42.17 46.09
N ASN A 1076 -10.30 42.48 44.80
CA ASN A 1076 -10.54 43.82 44.28
C ASN A 1076 -11.91 44.34 44.71
N LEU A 1077 -12.93 43.47 44.70
CA LEU A 1077 -14.26 43.83 45.16
C LEU A 1077 -14.30 44.13 46.65
N SER A 1078 -13.62 43.33 47.48
CA SER A 1078 -13.51 43.55 48.93
C SER A 1078 -12.88 44.92 49.22
N ALA A 1079 -11.81 45.26 48.49
CA ALA A 1079 -11.20 46.59 48.56
C ALA A 1079 -12.16 47.70 48.11
N ALA A 1080 -12.88 47.49 47.00
CA ALA A 1080 -13.81 48.48 46.42
C ALA A 1080 -14.99 48.83 47.34
N ILE A 1081 -15.40 47.91 48.21
CA ILE A 1081 -16.50 48.13 49.18
C ILE A 1081 -16.02 48.63 50.54
N GLY A 1082 -14.72 48.89 50.70
CA GLY A 1082 -14.12 49.47 51.90
C GLY A 1082 -13.74 48.46 52.98
N GLU A 1083 -13.67 47.17 52.64
CA GLU A 1083 -13.26 46.12 53.58
C GLU A 1083 -11.74 45.98 53.60
N SER A 1084 -11.17 45.88 54.80
CA SER A 1084 -9.72 45.77 54.98
C SER A 1084 -9.17 44.36 54.78
N ASN A 1085 -10.05 43.35 54.87
CA ASN A 1085 -9.71 41.97 54.57
C ASN A 1085 -9.94 41.70 53.07
N PRO A 1086 -8.90 41.38 52.26
CA PRO A 1086 -9.07 41.08 50.84
C PRO A 1086 -9.92 39.82 50.60
N ASN A 1087 -10.05 38.92 51.59
CA ASN A 1087 -10.90 37.74 51.46
C ASN A 1087 -12.35 37.97 51.93
N TYR A 1088 -12.72 39.18 52.39
CA TYR A 1088 -14.03 39.43 52.98
C TYR A 1088 -15.18 38.93 52.09
N PHE A 1089 -15.17 39.33 50.81
CA PHE A 1089 -16.26 38.98 49.91
C PHE A 1089 -16.27 37.49 49.56
N LYS A 1090 -15.08 36.90 49.41
CA LYS A 1090 -14.90 35.46 49.23
C LYS A 1090 -15.47 34.67 50.41
N ASP A 1091 -15.12 35.03 51.63
CA ASP A 1091 -15.61 34.41 52.85
C ASP A 1091 -17.13 34.59 52.99
N TYR A 1092 -17.64 35.75 52.60
CA TYR A 1092 -19.08 36.04 52.57
C TYR A 1092 -19.83 35.11 51.61
N ILE A 1093 -19.35 34.94 50.38
CA ILE A 1093 -19.96 34.03 49.40
C ILE A 1093 -19.88 32.58 49.87
N ASP A 1094 -18.74 32.15 50.43
CA ASP A 1094 -18.59 30.80 50.97
C ASP A 1094 -19.56 30.49 52.11
N ASN A 1095 -19.80 31.47 52.99
CA ASN A 1095 -20.79 31.34 54.04
C ASN A 1095 -22.22 31.23 53.47
N ILE A 1096 -22.53 31.99 52.41
CA ILE A 1096 -23.82 31.89 51.71
C ILE A 1096 -23.99 30.49 51.08
N LEU A 1097 -22.97 29.99 50.38
CA LEU A 1097 -23.00 28.67 49.76
C LEU A 1097 -23.21 27.56 50.82
N THR A 1098 -22.50 27.65 51.94
CA THR A 1098 -22.61 26.68 53.04
C THR A 1098 -23.98 26.75 53.73
N THR A 1099 -24.54 27.96 53.90
CA THR A 1099 -25.80 28.13 54.65
C THR A 1099 -27.04 27.81 53.80
N HIS A 1100 -27.03 28.19 52.51
CA HIS A 1100 -28.21 28.12 51.65
C HIS A 1100 -28.17 27.02 50.59
N PHE A 1101 -26.98 26.53 50.25
CA PHE A 1101 -26.75 25.58 49.15
C PHE A 1101 -25.91 24.38 49.59
N SER A 1102 -25.86 24.07 50.88
CA SER A 1102 -25.06 22.95 51.42
C SER A 1102 -25.40 21.59 50.81
N GLN A 1103 -26.64 21.39 50.39
CA GLN A 1103 -27.06 20.16 49.71
C GLN A 1103 -26.39 19.95 48.34
N TYR A 1104 -25.75 20.97 47.77
CA TYR A 1104 -25.07 20.91 46.47
C TYR A 1104 -23.55 20.98 46.60
N SER A 1105 -22.97 20.70 47.78
CA SER A 1105 -21.52 20.86 48.03
C SER A 1105 -20.64 20.13 47.01
N ASP A 1106 -21.08 18.97 46.53
CA ASP A 1106 -20.35 18.12 45.59
C ASP A 1106 -20.54 18.54 44.12
N GLN A 1107 -21.42 19.53 43.88
CA GLN A 1107 -21.76 20.07 42.55
C GLN A 1107 -21.20 21.50 42.36
N ILE A 1108 -20.28 21.94 43.22
CA ILE A 1108 -19.68 23.26 43.18
C ILE A 1108 -18.21 23.17 42.77
N ILE A 1109 -17.84 23.94 41.75
CA ILE A 1109 -16.45 24.12 41.33
C ILE A 1109 -16.03 25.56 41.68
N LYS A 1110 -14.96 25.72 42.43
CA LYS A 1110 -14.39 27.04 42.73
C LYS A 1110 -13.17 27.30 41.82
N LEU A 1111 -13.27 28.32 40.96
CA LEU A 1111 -12.22 28.77 40.04
C LEU A 1111 -11.49 29.96 40.65
N ASN A 1112 -10.18 30.07 40.40
CA ASN A 1112 -9.31 31.11 40.97
C ASN A 1112 -9.49 31.29 42.50
N TYR A 1113 -9.80 30.20 43.20
CA TYR A 1113 -10.07 30.18 44.64
C TYR A 1113 -8.80 30.15 45.47
#